data_AF-A0A6J1SNK5-F1
#
_entry.id   AF-A0A6J1SNK5-F1
#
_cell.length_a   1.000
_cell.length_b   1.000
_cell.length_c   1.000
_cell.angle_alpha   90.00
_cell.angle_beta   90.00
_cell.angle_gamma   90.00
#
_symmetry.space_group_name_H-M   'P 1'
#
loop_
_entity.id
_entity.type
_entity.pdbx_description
1 polymer ?
#
loop_
_entity_poly.entity_id
_entity_poly.type
_entity_poly.pdbx_seq_one_letter_code
_entity_poly.pdbx_strand_id
1 'polypeptide(L)'
;MTTFGYNKHKYQMSNLRRLGNRFANLETNEENDQKRKIHSLLEKEAGGTAKHHHCQKTGSKSFVAMLFLGTLSGIFHYNHVSTLFENDRYFSHLSNLEREMCFRSEMGLYYSFFKRIVNSPSYFEGISGLTHDNLTEYPGSINSLGKFNIYPEAMIGAMFSMYQKGLNVFGISGKECFQINRGKGLPPVESCVGLEDPIFFYLEVVWIFAGFTAFLVFCYGSHLSGSVIGGCFTIVSFFANHAESTRVQWTPPLRESFAYPVIVLHCMMVSNTLQEFGKHFIIFKWSWKSWVVSFSCCISLLFWQFTQFIFASEVVIVVVMYATGLINKLLYQSILQWVSVGYILALAGLMGNQLLLFSFLTTILVSAWILLAHDRSVTQLTLSWGSFRRVCGVICVAVLLKYGLFSTGSDSHIVKIFLTKIFENMNDFHTLMYTCAPEFQGLPWSYVVHLTKSLLIPFLSAIFLIFFWSEIYLLHPSGTSSESSQKLTLMERFDYSIRLFLKRLDLSLVFNILLLAVYFVLSMMAMRLKLFLTPHMCILVSLIASDTVLKTISIVKKNQCNKISFLLVMLGILCVLGCTNIKKQHDIQGEYSNYPLEELLTWVEKNTNKKDVFAGPMPIMASILLSTGHPIVNHPYYEDEEMRARTLEVYSVFSRKPSLVAYEAIKQLGANFIVLEANKCFDNRQRRGCRMTDLWDIQDPKRVKRPALCPQLFSGDASPFVRVFKNSEYVVLQLNVGKRDASKELP
;
A
#
# COMPACT_ATOMS: atom_id res chain seq x y z
N MET A 1 12.58 85.00 -51.39
CA MET A 1 11.33 84.26 -51.13
C MET A 1 10.82 83.71 -52.45
N THR A 2 11.23 82.48 -52.82
CA THR A 2 10.57 81.19 -52.47
C THR A 2 9.35 80.90 -53.34
N THR A 3 9.56 80.27 -54.52
CA THR A 3 8.65 79.28 -55.16
C THR A 3 9.17 78.86 -56.54
N PHE A 4 10.24 78.07 -56.59
CA PHE A 4 10.55 77.21 -57.74
C PHE A 4 10.99 75.84 -57.19
N GLY A 5 10.01 75.05 -56.72
CA GLY A 5 10.32 73.78 -56.04
C GLY A 5 9.12 73.06 -55.46
N TYR A 6 8.01 72.92 -56.22
CA TYR A 6 6.83 72.20 -55.72
C TYR A 6 6.25 71.11 -56.64
N ASN A 7 6.73 70.96 -57.89
CA ASN A 7 6.16 69.98 -58.83
C ASN A 7 7.00 68.72 -59.10
N LYS A 8 8.22 68.59 -58.55
CA LYS A 8 9.04 67.35 -58.68
C LYS A 8 8.83 66.35 -57.53
N HIS A 9 8.39 66.81 -56.36
CA HIS A 9 8.18 65.98 -55.16
C HIS A 9 6.88 65.15 -55.19
N LYS A 10 5.86 65.60 -55.91
CA LYS A 10 4.53 64.94 -55.97
C LYS A 10 4.52 63.69 -56.87
N TYR A 11 5.42 63.63 -57.87
CA TYR A 11 5.52 62.49 -58.80
C TYR A 11 6.40 61.34 -58.25
N GLN A 12 7.40 61.64 -57.41
CA GLN A 12 8.17 60.61 -56.71
C GLN A 12 7.40 59.96 -55.54
N MET A 13 6.58 60.72 -54.81
CA MET A 13 5.75 60.16 -53.72
C MET A 13 4.63 59.24 -54.20
N SER A 14 4.08 59.44 -55.40
CA SER A 14 3.01 58.58 -55.95
C SER A 14 3.54 57.22 -56.40
N ASN A 15 4.76 57.15 -56.93
CA ASN A 15 5.43 55.90 -57.31
C ASN A 15 5.93 55.11 -56.09
N LEU A 16 6.42 55.78 -55.03
CA LEU A 16 6.78 55.14 -53.76
C LEU A 16 5.56 54.57 -53.02
N ARG A 17 4.40 55.25 -53.04
CA ARG A 17 3.14 54.68 -52.50
C ARG A 17 2.62 53.49 -53.33
N ARG A 18 2.78 53.49 -54.66
CA ARG A 18 2.41 52.33 -55.49
C ARG A 18 3.34 51.12 -55.29
N LEU A 19 4.63 51.35 -55.06
CA LEU A 19 5.58 50.30 -54.69
C LEU A 19 5.31 49.77 -53.28
N GLY A 20 5.08 50.63 -52.29
CA GLY A 20 4.69 50.24 -50.93
C GLY A 20 3.38 49.43 -50.88
N ASN A 21 2.37 49.82 -51.66
CA ASN A 21 1.12 49.05 -51.76
C ASN A 21 1.29 47.74 -52.56
N ARG A 22 2.23 47.64 -53.50
CA ARG A 22 2.56 46.37 -54.17
C ARG A 22 3.34 45.42 -53.25
N PHE A 23 4.28 45.91 -52.45
CA PHE A 23 5.00 45.11 -51.46
C PHE A 23 4.08 44.67 -50.32
N ALA A 24 3.20 45.54 -49.81
CA ALA A 24 2.19 45.16 -48.82
C ALA A 24 1.17 44.14 -49.37
N ASN A 25 0.79 44.24 -50.65
CA ASN A 25 -0.05 43.25 -51.32
C ASN A 25 0.69 41.94 -51.65
N LEU A 26 2.02 41.95 -51.79
CA LEU A 26 2.85 40.76 -51.95
C LEU A 26 3.06 40.03 -50.63
N GLU A 27 3.35 40.76 -49.54
CA GLU A 27 3.46 40.19 -48.18
C GLU A 27 2.12 39.62 -47.71
N THR A 28 0.99 40.30 -47.96
CA THR A 28 -0.34 39.77 -47.61
C THR A 28 -0.76 38.59 -48.49
N ASN A 29 -0.30 38.50 -49.74
CA ASN A 29 -0.56 37.33 -50.59
C ASN A 29 0.32 36.13 -50.22
N GLU A 30 1.60 36.33 -49.87
CA GLU A 30 2.45 35.24 -49.35
C GLU A 30 1.96 34.75 -47.98
N GLU A 31 1.53 35.65 -47.09
CA GLU A 31 0.94 35.27 -45.79
C GLU A 31 -0.40 34.53 -45.96
N ASN A 32 -1.21 34.92 -46.96
CA ASN A 32 -2.46 34.23 -47.29
C ASN A 32 -2.23 32.88 -47.98
N ASP A 33 -1.21 32.73 -48.83
CA ASP A 33 -0.86 31.44 -49.44
C ASP A 33 -0.21 30.49 -48.42
N GLN A 34 0.54 31.02 -47.46
CA GLN A 34 1.08 30.25 -46.34
C GLN A 34 -0.05 29.82 -45.38
N LYS A 35 -1.03 30.70 -45.10
CA LYS A 35 -2.26 30.35 -44.36
C LYS A 35 -3.11 29.32 -45.11
N ARG A 36 -3.25 29.40 -46.44
CA ARG A 36 -3.96 28.38 -47.25
C ARG A 36 -3.22 27.05 -47.29
N LYS A 37 -1.88 27.05 -47.39
CA LYS A 37 -1.08 25.81 -47.27
C LYS A 37 -1.23 25.18 -45.88
N ILE A 38 -1.17 25.98 -44.82
CA ILE A 38 -1.41 25.51 -43.44
C ILE A 38 -2.85 25.00 -43.28
N HIS A 39 -3.85 25.69 -43.83
CA HIS A 39 -5.25 25.26 -43.79
C HIS A 39 -5.48 23.97 -44.60
N SER A 40 -4.80 23.78 -45.74
CA SER A 40 -4.87 22.56 -46.54
C SER A 40 -4.13 21.37 -45.89
N LEU A 41 -3.08 21.65 -45.09
CA LEU A 41 -2.40 20.65 -44.27
C LEU A 41 -3.25 20.27 -43.05
N LEU A 42 -3.91 21.25 -42.42
CA LEU A 42 -4.88 21.05 -41.34
C LEU A 42 -6.14 20.31 -41.83
N GLU A 43 -6.62 20.55 -43.05
CA GLU A 43 -7.71 19.79 -43.67
C GLU A 43 -7.29 18.36 -44.06
N LYS A 44 -6.02 18.13 -44.44
CA LYS A 44 -5.49 16.78 -44.64
C LYS A 44 -5.35 16.00 -43.33
N GLU A 45 -4.98 16.65 -42.23
CA GLU A 45 -5.02 16.04 -40.89
C GLU A 45 -6.47 15.85 -40.37
N ALA A 46 -7.38 16.79 -40.66
CA ALA A 46 -8.80 16.68 -40.33
C ALA A 46 -9.53 15.60 -41.17
N GLY A 47 -9.13 15.40 -42.43
CA GLY A 47 -9.55 14.26 -43.25
C GLY A 47 -9.06 12.91 -42.70
N GLY A 48 -7.94 12.91 -41.97
CA GLY A 48 -7.49 11.78 -41.15
C GLY A 48 -8.37 11.53 -39.92
N THR A 49 -8.95 12.58 -39.33
CA THR A 49 -9.89 12.46 -38.20
C THR A 49 -11.30 11.99 -38.60
N ALA A 50 -11.71 12.09 -39.87
CA ALA A 50 -12.94 11.46 -40.35
C ALA A 50 -12.87 9.91 -40.32
N LYS A 51 -11.67 9.33 -40.44
CA LYS A 51 -11.44 7.88 -40.19
C LYS A 51 -11.48 7.52 -38.69
N HIS A 52 -11.31 8.48 -37.79
CA HIS A 52 -11.40 8.25 -36.34
C HIS A 52 -12.85 8.09 -35.84
N HIS A 53 -13.85 8.63 -36.53
CA HIS A 53 -15.26 8.40 -36.18
C HIS A 53 -15.73 6.96 -36.45
N HIS A 54 -15.03 6.19 -37.30
CA HIS A 54 -15.31 4.76 -37.47
C HIS A 54 -14.70 3.89 -36.34
N CYS A 55 -13.82 4.45 -35.51
CA CYS A 55 -13.16 3.78 -34.38
C CYS A 55 -13.88 3.99 -33.02
N GLN A 56 -15.12 4.49 -33.02
CA GLN A 56 -15.94 4.59 -31.80
C GLN A 56 -16.86 3.37 -31.61
N LYS A 57 -17.24 2.67 -32.70
CA LYS A 57 -18.05 1.44 -32.64
C LYS A 57 -17.26 0.20 -32.16
N THR A 58 -15.92 0.23 -32.21
CA THR A 58 -15.03 -0.85 -31.72
C THR A 58 -14.73 -0.77 -30.22
N GLY A 59 -14.96 0.38 -29.57
CA GLY A 59 -14.68 0.59 -28.14
C GLY A 59 -15.57 -0.23 -27.19
N SER A 60 -16.86 -0.42 -27.55
CA SER A 60 -17.81 -1.17 -26.70
C SER A 60 -17.46 -2.65 -26.58
N LYS A 61 -17.08 -3.33 -27.68
CA LYS A 61 -16.70 -4.75 -27.64
C LYS A 61 -15.40 -4.99 -26.85
N SER A 62 -14.43 -4.08 -26.96
CA SER A 62 -13.17 -4.16 -26.20
C SER A 62 -13.39 -3.95 -24.70
N PHE A 63 -14.25 -3.00 -24.32
CA PHE A 63 -14.60 -2.76 -22.92
C PHE A 63 -15.34 -3.93 -22.27
N VAL A 64 -16.30 -4.55 -22.99
CA VAL A 64 -17.00 -5.75 -22.52
C VAL A 64 -16.03 -6.92 -22.32
N ALA A 65 -15.11 -7.14 -23.27
CA ALA A 65 -14.09 -8.18 -23.14
C ALA A 65 -13.15 -7.94 -21.95
N MET A 66 -12.77 -6.68 -21.69
CA MET A 66 -11.97 -6.29 -20.53
C MET A 66 -12.69 -6.62 -19.22
N LEU A 67 -13.96 -6.25 -19.09
CA LEU A 67 -14.74 -6.57 -17.89
C LEU A 67 -14.90 -8.08 -17.69
N PHE A 68 -15.20 -8.83 -18.76
CA PHE A 68 -15.35 -10.27 -18.68
C PHE A 68 -14.07 -10.99 -18.24
N LEU A 69 -12.94 -10.70 -18.89
CA LEU A 69 -11.64 -11.30 -18.55
C LEU A 69 -11.11 -10.83 -17.21
N GLY A 70 -11.39 -9.58 -16.83
CA GLY A 70 -11.12 -9.06 -15.50
C GLY A 70 -11.86 -9.85 -14.44
N THR A 71 -13.17 -10.08 -14.61
CA THR A 71 -13.99 -10.83 -13.65
C THR A 71 -13.50 -12.28 -13.54
N LEU A 72 -13.18 -12.92 -14.67
CA LEU A 72 -12.60 -14.25 -14.69
C LEU A 72 -11.27 -14.31 -13.93
N SER A 73 -10.41 -13.31 -14.12
CA SER A 73 -9.15 -13.17 -13.37
C SER A 73 -9.38 -13.04 -11.86
N GLY A 74 -10.40 -12.30 -11.46
CA GLY A 74 -10.81 -12.17 -10.06
C GLY A 74 -11.29 -13.49 -9.45
N ILE A 75 -12.13 -14.24 -10.16
CA ILE A 75 -12.62 -15.56 -9.73
C ILE A 75 -11.45 -16.55 -9.58
N PHE A 76 -10.52 -16.56 -10.54
CA PHE A 76 -9.33 -17.41 -10.44
C PHE A 76 -8.46 -17.04 -9.24
N HIS A 77 -8.29 -15.75 -8.94
CA HIS A 77 -7.49 -15.33 -7.79
C HIS A 77 -8.16 -15.67 -6.46
N TYR A 78 -9.48 -15.49 -6.37
CA TYR A 78 -10.27 -15.94 -5.23
C TYR A 78 -10.06 -17.44 -4.96
N ASN A 79 -10.26 -18.29 -5.98
CA ASN A 79 -10.08 -19.74 -5.85
C ASN A 79 -8.64 -20.13 -5.54
N HIS A 80 -7.67 -19.44 -6.16
CA HIS A 80 -6.25 -19.72 -5.96
C HIS A 80 -5.82 -19.44 -4.52
N VAL A 81 -6.23 -18.30 -3.95
CA VAL A 81 -5.86 -17.91 -2.59
C VAL A 81 -6.57 -18.77 -1.54
N SER A 82 -7.87 -19.06 -1.72
CA SER A 82 -8.60 -19.92 -0.78
C SER A 82 -8.01 -21.34 -0.76
N THR A 83 -7.66 -21.89 -1.92
CA THR A 83 -6.99 -23.21 -2.02
C THR A 83 -5.61 -23.19 -1.36
N LEU A 84 -4.82 -22.13 -1.55
CA LEU A 84 -3.51 -22.02 -0.90
C LEU A 84 -3.62 -21.97 0.63
N PHE A 85 -4.59 -21.22 1.15
CA PHE A 85 -4.83 -21.13 2.59
C PHE A 85 -5.26 -22.49 3.17
N GLU A 86 -6.15 -23.20 2.47
CA GLU A 86 -6.61 -24.52 2.89
C GLU A 86 -5.48 -25.56 2.84
N ASN A 87 -4.69 -25.58 1.77
CA ASN A 87 -3.58 -26.53 1.61
C ASN A 87 -2.46 -26.31 2.66
N ASP A 88 -2.19 -25.06 3.05
CA ASP A 88 -1.13 -24.72 4.02
C ASP A 88 -1.51 -25.09 5.47
N ARG A 89 -2.78 -24.93 5.84
CA ARG A 89 -3.22 -25.03 7.25
C ARG A 89 -4.10 -26.23 7.54
N TYR A 90 -4.72 -26.81 6.52
CA TYR A 90 -5.82 -27.77 6.64
C TYR A 90 -6.96 -27.22 7.50
N PHE A 91 -7.36 -25.98 7.19
CA PHE A 91 -8.14 -25.11 8.06
C PHE A 91 -9.57 -25.61 8.33
N SER A 92 -10.18 -26.26 7.33
CA SER A 92 -11.51 -26.84 7.46
C SER A 92 -11.59 -27.92 8.55
N HIS A 93 -10.51 -28.66 8.78
CA HIS A 93 -10.44 -29.74 9.76
C HIS A 93 -10.06 -29.29 11.18
N LEU A 94 -9.69 -28.02 11.36
CA LEU A 94 -9.34 -27.48 12.67
C LEU A 94 -10.59 -27.25 13.52
N SER A 95 -10.44 -27.36 14.84
CA SER A 95 -11.44 -26.88 15.80
C SER A 95 -11.53 -25.35 15.82
N ASN A 96 -12.60 -24.81 16.38
CA ASN A 96 -12.77 -23.34 16.48
C ASN A 96 -11.62 -22.66 17.25
N LEU A 97 -11.13 -23.26 18.34
CA LEU A 97 -9.98 -22.74 19.08
C LEU A 97 -8.70 -22.78 18.23
N GLU A 98 -8.46 -23.87 17.50
CA GLU A 98 -7.30 -23.98 16.60
C GLU A 98 -7.33 -22.98 15.45
N ARG A 99 -8.50 -22.75 14.87
CA ARG A 99 -8.71 -21.72 13.84
C ARG A 99 -8.38 -20.33 14.37
N GLU A 100 -8.79 -20.01 15.60
CA GLU A 100 -8.45 -18.74 16.24
C GLU A 100 -6.95 -18.62 16.54
N MET A 101 -6.30 -19.70 16.98
CA MET A 101 -4.85 -19.74 17.21
C MET A 101 -4.03 -19.53 15.91
N CYS A 102 -4.61 -19.83 14.75
CA CYS A 102 -4.00 -19.55 13.45
C CYS A 102 -3.91 -18.04 13.15
N PHE A 103 -4.69 -17.20 13.84
CA PHE A 103 -4.64 -15.75 13.74
C PHE A 103 -3.74 -15.17 14.84
N ARG A 104 -2.46 -14.99 14.53
CA ARG A 104 -1.46 -14.46 15.46
C ARG A 104 -1.26 -12.96 15.29
N SER A 105 -0.81 -12.29 16.36
CA SER A 105 -0.45 -10.87 16.33
C SER A 105 -1.61 -10.00 15.81
N GLU A 106 -1.34 -9.07 14.88
CA GLU A 106 -2.32 -8.17 14.24
C GLU A 106 -3.58 -8.92 13.75
N MET A 107 -3.43 -10.12 13.17
CA MET A 107 -4.57 -10.88 12.64
C MET A 107 -5.57 -11.27 13.74
N GLY A 108 -5.04 -11.75 14.87
CA GLY A 108 -5.86 -12.15 16.01
C GLY A 108 -6.55 -10.95 16.66
N LEU A 109 -5.81 -9.83 16.77
CA LEU A 109 -6.35 -8.58 17.28
C LEU A 109 -7.52 -8.09 16.42
N TYR A 110 -7.37 -8.02 15.09
CA TYR A 110 -8.43 -7.54 14.20
C TYR A 110 -9.64 -8.47 14.18
N TYR A 111 -9.41 -9.78 14.07
CA TYR A 111 -10.50 -10.76 14.11
C TYR A 111 -11.25 -10.73 15.46
N SER A 112 -10.59 -10.39 16.57
CA SER A 112 -11.25 -10.26 17.88
C SER A 112 -12.33 -9.18 17.91
N PHE A 113 -12.15 -8.06 17.19
CA PHE A 113 -13.16 -7.00 17.11
C PHE A 113 -14.39 -7.45 16.31
N PHE A 114 -14.18 -8.15 15.19
CA PHE A 114 -15.26 -8.77 14.44
C PHE A 114 -16.03 -9.79 15.30
N LYS A 115 -15.31 -10.68 15.99
CA LYS A 115 -15.90 -11.68 16.90
C LYS A 115 -16.75 -11.01 17.99
N ARG A 116 -16.31 -9.88 18.55
CA ARG A 116 -17.09 -9.10 19.53
C ARG A 116 -18.38 -8.53 18.95
N ILE A 117 -18.34 -7.97 17.74
CA ILE A 117 -19.54 -7.45 17.06
C ILE A 117 -20.56 -8.57 16.85
N VAL A 118 -20.11 -9.71 16.33
CA VAL A 118 -20.97 -10.85 16.00
C VAL A 118 -21.55 -11.53 17.23
N ASN A 119 -20.77 -11.63 18.31
CA ASN A 119 -21.24 -12.22 19.56
C ASN A 119 -22.10 -11.28 20.41
N SER A 120 -22.23 -10.01 20.02
CA SER A 120 -23.09 -9.06 20.73
C SER A 120 -24.58 -9.30 20.42
N PRO A 121 -25.50 -9.02 21.36
CA PRO A 121 -26.95 -9.20 21.13
C PRO A 121 -27.48 -8.37 19.95
N SER A 122 -26.89 -7.21 19.71
CA SER A 122 -27.20 -6.37 18.54
C SER A 122 -25.95 -5.76 17.93
N TYR A 123 -25.99 -5.49 16.62
CA TYR A 123 -24.90 -4.82 15.91
C TYR A 123 -24.53 -3.48 16.54
N PHE A 124 -25.53 -2.66 16.91
CA PHE A 124 -25.30 -1.35 17.53
C PHE A 124 -24.66 -1.45 18.91
N GLU A 125 -25.04 -2.45 19.71
CA GLU A 125 -24.40 -2.73 20.99
C GLU A 125 -22.95 -3.19 20.81
N GLY A 126 -22.68 -4.03 19.80
CA GLY A 126 -21.33 -4.43 19.43
C GLY A 126 -20.45 -3.24 19.04
N ILE A 127 -20.96 -2.33 18.21
CA ILE A 127 -20.25 -1.09 17.85
C ILE A 127 -20.05 -0.18 19.07
N SER A 128 -21.07 -0.03 19.92
CA SER A 128 -20.97 0.76 21.16
C SER A 128 -19.92 0.20 22.13
N GLY A 129 -19.84 -1.13 22.23
CA GLY A 129 -18.82 -1.82 23.03
C GLY A 129 -17.40 -1.69 22.47
N LEU A 130 -17.25 -1.37 21.19
CA LEU A 130 -15.95 -1.07 20.57
C LEU A 130 -15.56 0.41 20.65
N THR A 131 -16.52 1.32 20.73
CA THR A 131 -16.23 2.74 20.95
C THR A 131 -15.87 3.06 22.40
N HIS A 132 -16.28 2.19 23.35
CA HIS A 132 -15.92 2.25 24.77
C HIS A 132 -15.20 0.96 25.19
N ASP A 133 -14.10 0.66 24.49
CA ASP A 133 -13.38 -0.60 24.68
C ASP A 133 -12.41 -0.52 25.87
N ASN A 134 -12.71 -1.30 26.91
CA ASN A 134 -11.89 -1.42 28.13
C ASN A 134 -11.06 -2.72 28.19
N LEU A 135 -11.14 -3.60 27.18
CA LEU A 135 -10.44 -4.88 27.17
C LEU A 135 -9.08 -4.78 26.47
N THR A 136 -9.01 -4.00 25.40
CA THR A 136 -7.84 -3.96 24.52
C THR A 136 -6.66 -3.17 25.11
N GLU A 137 -6.92 -2.11 25.90
CA GLU A 137 -5.89 -1.26 26.51
C GLU A 137 -6.14 -0.99 28.01
N TYR A 138 -6.37 -2.05 28.78
CA TYR A 138 -6.66 -1.95 30.22
C TYR A 138 -5.55 -1.20 30.99
N PRO A 139 -5.86 -0.34 31.98
CA PRO A 139 -7.19 0.02 32.52
C PRO A 139 -7.94 1.12 31.75
N GLY A 140 -7.36 1.63 30.66
CA GLY A 140 -7.97 2.68 29.86
C GLY A 140 -9.17 2.20 29.07
N SER A 141 -10.07 3.13 28.72
CA SER A 141 -11.12 2.92 27.72
C SER A 141 -10.74 3.69 26.46
N ILE A 142 -10.80 3.02 25.32
CA ILE A 142 -10.47 3.62 24.02
C ILE A 142 -11.58 3.45 23.01
N ASN A 143 -11.59 4.33 22.01
CA ASN A 143 -12.39 4.15 20.82
C ASN A 143 -11.61 3.32 19.78
N SER A 144 -11.83 2.01 19.79
CA SER A 144 -11.14 1.07 18.92
C SER A 144 -11.47 1.28 17.44
N LEU A 145 -12.67 1.81 17.12
CA LEU A 145 -13.12 2.06 15.74
C LEU A 145 -12.20 3.02 14.99
N GLY A 146 -11.99 4.20 15.59
CA GLY A 146 -11.14 5.25 15.01
C GLY A 146 -9.65 4.98 15.19
N LYS A 147 -9.23 4.33 16.28
CA LYS A 147 -7.80 4.11 16.61
C LYS A 147 -7.15 3.04 15.73
N PHE A 148 -7.84 1.94 15.47
CA PHE A 148 -7.26 0.76 14.79
C PHE A 148 -7.72 0.57 13.33
N ASN A 149 -8.47 1.53 12.78
CA ASN A 149 -9.04 1.46 11.44
C ASN A 149 -9.87 0.19 11.20
N ILE A 150 -10.69 -0.20 12.18
CA ILE A 150 -11.49 -1.44 12.17
C ILE A 150 -12.83 -1.32 11.40
N TYR A 151 -12.90 -0.39 10.43
CA TYR A 151 -14.06 -0.24 9.55
C TYR A 151 -14.33 -1.49 8.69
N PRO A 152 -13.32 -2.24 8.21
CA PRO A 152 -13.57 -3.53 7.56
C PRO A 152 -14.34 -4.49 8.47
N GLU A 153 -13.94 -4.66 9.73
CA GLU A 153 -14.61 -5.56 10.66
C GLU A 153 -16.02 -5.08 11.00
N ALA A 154 -16.22 -3.78 11.18
CA ALA A 154 -17.55 -3.20 11.38
C ALA A 154 -18.48 -3.49 10.20
N MET A 155 -17.99 -3.28 8.97
CA MET A 155 -18.75 -3.56 7.75
C MET A 155 -19.05 -5.05 7.59
N ILE A 156 -18.06 -5.93 7.80
CA ILE A 156 -18.23 -7.38 7.71
C ILE A 156 -19.20 -7.87 8.80
N GLY A 157 -19.12 -7.33 10.02
CA GLY A 157 -20.04 -7.62 11.12
C GLY A 157 -21.49 -7.23 10.79
N ALA A 158 -21.69 -6.09 10.12
CA ALA A 158 -23.00 -5.68 9.62
C ALA A 158 -23.52 -6.64 8.53
N MET A 159 -22.66 -7.00 7.57
CA MET A 159 -22.98 -7.96 6.51
C MET A 159 -23.37 -9.32 7.08
N PHE A 160 -22.61 -9.82 8.06
CA PHE A 160 -22.89 -11.08 8.74
C PHE A 160 -24.21 -11.04 9.52
N SER A 161 -24.46 -9.94 10.25
CA SER A 161 -25.71 -9.74 10.98
C SER A 161 -26.93 -9.74 10.04
N MET A 162 -26.81 -9.13 8.85
CA MET A 162 -27.86 -9.16 7.83
C MET A 162 -28.02 -10.57 7.22
N TYR A 163 -26.92 -11.25 6.94
CA TYR A 163 -26.91 -12.61 6.41
C TYR A 163 -27.59 -13.61 7.35
N GLN A 164 -27.23 -13.59 8.65
CA GLN A 164 -27.85 -14.43 9.66
C GLN A 164 -29.35 -14.16 9.82
N LYS A 165 -29.77 -12.89 9.81
CA LYS A 165 -31.20 -12.54 9.80
C LYS A 165 -31.91 -13.12 8.59
N GLY A 166 -31.28 -13.06 7.42
CA GLY A 166 -31.79 -13.68 6.19
C GLY A 166 -31.97 -15.19 6.33
N LEU A 167 -30.94 -15.91 6.77
CA LEU A 167 -31.01 -17.37 6.98
C LEU A 167 -32.12 -17.77 7.95
N ASN A 168 -32.25 -17.03 9.07
CA ASN A 168 -33.29 -17.27 10.07
C ASN A 168 -34.70 -17.06 9.51
N VAL A 169 -34.89 -16.08 8.61
CA VAL A 169 -36.19 -15.84 7.95
C VAL A 169 -36.55 -16.96 6.98
N PHE A 170 -35.57 -17.52 6.26
CA PHE A 170 -35.80 -18.59 5.29
C PHE A 170 -35.69 -20.01 5.87
N GLY A 171 -35.26 -20.16 7.13
CA GLY A 171 -35.09 -21.46 7.79
C GLY A 171 -34.01 -22.35 7.18
N ILE A 172 -33.01 -21.76 6.53
CA ILE A 172 -31.92 -22.49 5.85
C ILE A 172 -30.72 -22.59 6.80
N SER A 173 -30.19 -23.80 7.03
CA SER A 173 -28.93 -23.97 7.74
C SER A 173 -27.76 -23.73 6.80
N GLY A 174 -26.85 -22.83 7.18
CA GLY A 174 -25.70 -22.42 6.38
C GLY A 174 -24.38 -23.01 6.84
N LYS A 175 -24.41 -24.05 7.69
CA LYS A 175 -23.22 -24.75 8.21
C LYS A 175 -23.46 -26.25 8.34
N GLU A 176 -22.39 -27.01 8.14
CA GLU A 176 -22.31 -28.44 8.39
C GLU A 176 -21.28 -28.69 9.48
N CYS A 177 -21.63 -29.46 10.51
CA CYS A 177 -20.76 -29.75 11.64
C CYS A 177 -20.37 -31.22 11.67
N PHE A 178 -19.08 -31.47 11.86
CA PHE A 178 -18.49 -32.79 11.90
C PHE A 178 -17.70 -32.98 13.21
N GLN A 179 -17.64 -34.22 13.70
CA GLN A 179 -16.79 -34.57 14.84
C GLN A 179 -15.46 -35.12 14.33
N ILE A 180 -14.35 -34.47 14.69
CA ILE A 180 -13.02 -34.83 14.21
C ILE A 180 -12.23 -35.45 15.34
N ASN A 181 -11.76 -36.69 15.13
CA ASN A 181 -10.83 -37.35 16.03
C ASN A 181 -9.41 -36.80 15.81
N ARG A 182 -8.90 -36.04 16.78
CA ARG A 182 -7.57 -35.39 16.72
C ARG A 182 -6.38 -36.35 16.91
N GLY A 183 -6.65 -37.63 17.18
CA GLY A 183 -5.63 -38.62 17.52
C GLY A 183 -4.93 -38.31 18.85
N LYS A 184 -3.84 -39.04 19.13
CA LYS A 184 -2.96 -38.84 20.32
C LYS A 184 -3.66 -38.89 21.69
N GLY A 185 -4.82 -39.54 21.80
CA GLY A 185 -5.59 -39.66 23.04
C GLY A 185 -6.33 -38.39 23.46
N LEU A 186 -6.47 -37.39 22.57
CA LEU A 186 -7.25 -36.19 22.82
C LEU A 186 -8.75 -36.43 22.55
N PRO A 187 -9.65 -35.74 23.26
CA PRO A 187 -11.08 -35.85 23.00
C PRO A 187 -11.42 -35.36 21.58
N PRO A 188 -12.44 -35.96 20.93
CA PRO A 188 -12.93 -35.47 19.64
C PRO A 188 -13.43 -34.03 19.79
N VAL A 189 -13.28 -33.24 18.73
CA VAL A 189 -13.71 -31.85 18.71
C VAL A 189 -14.68 -31.62 17.57
N GLU A 190 -15.71 -30.82 17.84
CA GLU A 190 -16.67 -30.37 16.84
C GLU A 190 -16.04 -29.31 15.93
N SER A 191 -16.18 -29.52 14.63
CA SER A 191 -15.73 -28.58 13.60
C SER A 191 -16.87 -28.30 12.64
N CYS A 192 -17.35 -27.06 12.65
CA CYS A 192 -18.39 -26.60 11.73
C CYS A 192 -17.77 -25.86 10.56
N VAL A 193 -18.27 -26.08 9.34
CA VAL A 193 -17.83 -25.42 8.11
C VAL A 193 -19.05 -24.83 7.42
N GLY A 194 -18.94 -23.59 6.96
CA GLY A 194 -20.00 -22.91 6.20
C GLY A 194 -20.06 -21.42 6.47
N LEU A 195 -20.85 -20.71 5.67
CA LEU A 195 -20.98 -19.25 5.74
C LEU A 195 -21.70 -18.77 7.00
N GLU A 196 -22.43 -19.65 7.69
CA GLU A 196 -23.03 -19.33 8.99
C GLU A 196 -21.98 -19.29 10.13
N ASP A 197 -20.80 -19.90 9.93
CA ASP A 197 -19.68 -19.77 10.87
C ASP A 197 -18.95 -18.43 10.67
N PRO A 198 -18.73 -17.63 11.74
CA PRO A 198 -18.17 -16.29 11.63
C PRO A 198 -16.77 -16.25 10.99
N ILE A 199 -15.92 -17.25 11.26
CA ILE A 199 -14.54 -17.27 10.76
C ILE A 199 -14.55 -17.45 9.25
N PHE A 200 -15.32 -18.41 8.75
CA PHE A 200 -15.44 -18.64 7.31
C PHE A 200 -16.07 -17.44 6.61
N PHE A 201 -17.15 -16.87 7.14
CA PHE A 201 -17.74 -15.67 6.54
C PHE A 201 -16.74 -14.52 6.43
N TYR A 202 -15.93 -14.29 7.47
CA TYR A 202 -14.90 -13.27 7.46
C TYR A 202 -13.84 -13.54 6.37
N LEU A 203 -13.33 -14.77 6.30
CA LEU A 203 -12.34 -15.17 5.30
C LEU A 203 -12.89 -15.06 3.88
N GLU A 204 -14.15 -15.41 3.65
CA GLU A 204 -14.81 -15.29 2.35
C GLU A 204 -14.86 -13.85 1.84
N VAL A 205 -15.14 -12.88 2.71
CA VAL A 205 -15.06 -11.47 2.34
C VAL A 205 -13.61 -11.08 2.00
N VAL A 206 -12.61 -11.56 2.74
CA VAL A 206 -11.20 -11.31 2.42
C VAL A 206 -10.83 -11.87 1.05
N TRP A 207 -11.27 -13.09 0.72
CA TRP A 207 -11.03 -13.71 -0.59
C TRP A 207 -11.69 -12.93 -1.73
N ILE A 208 -12.88 -12.37 -1.51
CA ILE A 208 -13.56 -11.50 -2.46
C ILE A 208 -12.72 -10.23 -2.71
N PHE A 209 -12.17 -9.59 -1.68
CA PHE A 209 -11.27 -8.44 -1.81
C PHE A 209 -9.97 -8.81 -2.54
N ALA A 210 -9.43 -10.00 -2.32
CA ALA A 210 -8.31 -10.54 -3.11
C ALA A 210 -8.73 -10.67 -4.59
N GLY A 211 -9.90 -11.23 -4.89
CA GLY A 211 -10.45 -11.30 -6.25
C GLY A 211 -10.57 -9.92 -6.91
N PHE A 212 -11.08 -8.92 -6.18
CA PHE A 212 -11.12 -7.54 -6.66
C PHE A 212 -9.74 -6.96 -6.98
N THR A 213 -8.71 -7.34 -6.23
CA THR A 213 -7.32 -6.93 -6.51
C THR A 213 -6.88 -7.40 -7.90
N ALA A 214 -7.08 -8.69 -8.21
CA ALA A 214 -6.75 -9.25 -9.52
C ALA A 214 -7.56 -8.61 -10.66
N PHE A 215 -8.86 -8.38 -10.45
CA PHE A 215 -9.73 -7.67 -11.38
C PHE A 215 -9.19 -6.27 -11.71
N LEU A 216 -8.86 -5.48 -10.68
CA LEU A 216 -8.39 -4.10 -10.83
C LEU A 216 -6.99 -4.03 -11.44
N VAL A 217 -6.09 -4.93 -11.06
CA VAL A 217 -4.74 -5.04 -11.65
C VAL A 217 -4.82 -5.37 -13.14
N PHE A 218 -5.71 -6.29 -13.55
CA PHE A 218 -5.97 -6.59 -14.96
C PHE A 218 -6.53 -5.39 -15.72
N CYS A 219 -7.55 -4.72 -15.16
CA CYS A 219 -8.14 -3.53 -15.75
C CYS A 219 -7.11 -2.41 -15.89
N TYR A 220 -6.25 -2.22 -14.90
CA TYR A 220 -5.20 -1.19 -14.92
C TYR A 220 -4.16 -1.48 -16.02
N GLY A 221 -3.65 -2.70 -16.11
CA GLY A 221 -2.74 -3.09 -17.20
C GLY A 221 -3.37 -2.98 -18.60
N SER A 222 -4.65 -3.34 -18.73
CA SER A 222 -5.39 -3.19 -19.99
C SER A 222 -5.55 -1.73 -20.40
N HIS A 223 -5.84 -0.86 -19.42
CA HIS A 223 -5.99 0.57 -19.65
C HIS A 223 -4.66 1.24 -20.01
N LEU A 224 -3.58 0.92 -19.29
CA LEU A 224 -2.26 1.51 -19.49
C LEU A 224 -1.66 1.15 -20.86
N SER A 225 -1.83 -0.09 -21.29
CA SER A 225 -1.36 -0.57 -22.61
C SER A 225 -2.29 -0.23 -23.78
N GLY A 226 -3.56 0.11 -23.49
CA GLY A 226 -4.61 0.30 -24.50
C GLY A 226 -5.09 -1.01 -25.14
N SER A 227 -4.74 -2.17 -24.59
CA SER A 227 -5.04 -3.49 -25.16
C SER A 227 -5.41 -4.51 -24.08
N VAL A 228 -6.42 -5.33 -24.36
CA VAL A 228 -6.82 -6.46 -23.49
C VAL A 228 -5.68 -7.47 -23.33
N ILE A 229 -4.86 -7.65 -24.37
CA ILE A 229 -3.68 -8.54 -24.32
C ILE A 229 -2.67 -8.03 -23.27
N GLY A 230 -2.52 -6.71 -23.11
CA GLY A 230 -1.67 -6.14 -22.07
C GLY A 230 -2.17 -6.48 -20.66
N GLY A 231 -3.48 -6.50 -20.45
CA GLY A 231 -4.09 -7.03 -19.22
C GLY A 231 -3.74 -8.50 -18.97
N CYS A 232 -3.75 -9.34 -20.01
CA CYS A 232 -3.35 -10.75 -19.90
C CYS A 232 -1.88 -10.88 -19.45
N PHE A 233 -0.97 -10.07 -20.01
CA PHE A 233 0.42 -10.03 -19.56
C PHE A 233 0.54 -9.66 -18.09
N THR A 234 -0.21 -8.65 -17.64
CA THR A 234 -0.21 -8.20 -16.24
C THR A 234 -0.70 -9.30 -15.31
N ILE A 235 -1.84 -9.94 -15.60
CA ILE A 235 -2.40 -10.93 -14.67
C ILE A 235 -1.59 -12.23 -14.65
N VAL A 236 -1.07 -12.69 -15.79
CA VAL A 236 -0.18 -13.86 -15.83
C VAL A 236 1.10 -13.58 -15.06
N SER A 237 1.68 -12.38 -15.20
CA SER A 237 2.86 -11.98 -14.43
C SER A 237 2.57 -11.89 -12.92
N PHE A 238 1.38 -11.41 -12.56
CA PHE A 238 0.92 -11.34 -11.17
C PHE A 238 0.78 -12.74 -10.55
N PHE A 239 0.11 -13.68 -11.21
CA PHE A 239 0.01 -15.06 -10.73
C PHE A 239 1.37 -15.78 -10.70
N ALA A 240 2.21 -15.58 -11.72
CA ALA A 240 3.56 -16.16 -11.74
C ALA A 240 4.43 -15.67 -10.56
N ASN A 241 4.16 -14.47 -10.03
CA ASN A 241 4.86 -13.88 -8.90
C ASN A 241 3.94 -13.67 -7.68
N HIS A 242 2.94 -14.52 -7.50
CA HIS A 242 1.89 -14.32 -6.49
C HIS A 242 2.44 -14.15 -5.07
N ALA A 243 3.37 -15.02 -4.66
CA ALA A 243 4.03 -14.98 -3.34
C ALA A 243 4.80 -13.68 -3.06
N GLU A 244 5.24 -12.97 -4.10
CA GLU A 244 5.94 -11.69 -4.00
C GLU A 244 5.01 -10.49 -4.19
N SER A 245 3.81 -10.73 -4.71
CA SER A 245 2.79 -9.72 -5.04
C SER A 245 1.76 -9.54 -3.92
N THR A 246 1.44 -10.60 -3.22
CA THR A 246 0.52 -10.58 -2.08
C THR A 246 0.87 -11.67 -1.08
N ARG A 247 0.38 -11.48 0.15
CA ARG A 247 0.53 -12.42 1.27
C ARG A 247 -0.80 -12.73 1.96
N VAL A 248 -1.90 -12.37 1.31
CA VAL A 248 -3.27 -12.54 1.82
C VAL A 248 -3.57 -14.00 2.18
N GLN A 249 -2.96 -14.97 1.48
CA GLN A 249 -3.05 -16.41 1.77
C GLN A 249 -2.38 -16.83 3.09
N TRP A 250 -1.46 -16.06 3.65
CA TRP A 250 -0.85 -16.37 4.95
C TRP A 250 -1.40 -15.48 6.07
N THR A 251 -1.75 -14.25 5.72
CA THR A 251 -2.20 -13.25 6.68
C THR A 251 -3.48 -12.55 6.20
N PRO A 252 -4.63 -13.26 6.14
CA PRO A 252 -5.84 -12.72 5.53
C PRO A 252 -6.42 -11.47 6.24
N PRO A 253 -6.61 -11.45 7.58
CA PRO A 253 -7.24 -10.33 8.30
C PRO A 253 -6.44 -9.03 8.40
N LEU A 254 -5.33 -8.89 7.66
CA LEU A 254 -4.55 -7.67 7.68
C LEU A 254 -5.22 -6.52 6.93
N ARG A 255 -4.98 -5.30 7.42
CA ARG A 255 -5.56 -4.06 6.90
C ARG A 255 -5.26 -3.83 5.42
N GLU A 256 -4.04 -4.15 4.99
CA GLU A 256 -3.65 -4.02 3.58
C GLU A 256 -4.49 -4.92 2.65
N SER A 257 -5.00 -6.06 3.11
CA SER A 257 -5.83 -6.95 2.30
C SER A 257 -7.12 -6.26 1.82
N PHE A 258 -7.66 -5.34 2.63
CA PHE A 258 -8.87 -4.58 2.31
C PHE A 258 -8.56 -3.27 1.56
N ALA A 259 -7.53 -2.53 1.99
CA ALA A 259 -7.20 -1.23 1.42
C ALA A 259 -6.55 -1.33 0.04
N TYR A 260 -5.73 -2.35 -0.21
CA TYR A 260 -4.94 -2.49 -1.44
C TYR A 260 -5.75 -2.43 -2.75
N PRO A 261 -6.85 -3.17 -2.95
CA PRO A 261 -7.65 -3.04 -4.18
C PRO A 261 -8.17 -1.61 -4.38
N VAL A 262 -8.57 -0.93 -3.30
CA VAL A 262 -9.07 0.44 -3.38
C VAL A 262 -7.95 1.43 -3.75
N ILE A 263 -6.73 1.19 -3.27
CA ILE A 263 -5.53 1.95 -3.66
C ILE A 263 -5.22 1.74 -5.16
N VAL A 264 -5.28 0.50 -5.66
CA VAL A 264 -5.08 0.23 -7.10
C VAL A 264 -6.12 0.94 -7.95
N LEU A 265 -7.39 0.94 -7.53
CA LEU A 265 -8.47 1.71 -8.18
C LEU A 265 -8.16 3.21 -8.18
N HIS A 266 -7.69 3.75 -7.06
CA HIS A 266 -7.30 5.16 -6.93
C HIS A 266 -6.22 5.52 -7.95
N CYS A 267 -5.09 4.81 -7.95
CA CYS A 267 -3.97 5.06 -8.85
C CYS A 267 -4.39 4.90 -10.32
N MET A 268 -5.23 3.91 -10.66
CA MET A 268 -5.78 3.73 -12.00
C MET A 268 -6.61 4.94 -12.44
N MET A 269 -7.44 5.50 -11.56
CA MET A 269 -8.29 6.66 -11.89
C MET A 269 -7.50 7.96 -12.02
N VAL A 270 -6.44 8.15 -11.22
CA VAL A 270 -5.51 9.27 -11.38
C VAL A 270 -4.75 9.14 -12.70
N SER A 271 -4.22 7.95 -13.00
CA SER A 271 -3.56 7.63 -14.27
C SER A 271 -4.46 7.88 -15.49
N ASN A 272 -5.73 7.47 -15.43
CA ASN A 272 -6.72 7.73 -16.47
C ASN A 272 -6.98 9.24 -16.68
N THR A 273 -7.12 9.99 -15.57
CA THR A 273 -7.30 11.45 -15.63
C THR A 273 -6.11 12.15 -16.30
N LEU A 274 -4.88 11.71 -15.98
CA LEU A 274 -3.66 12.22 -16.62
C LEU A 274 -3.62 11.90 -18.13
N GLN A 275 -4.13 10.73 -18.54
CA GLN A 275 -4.17 10.33 -19.94
C GLN A 275 -5.17 11.13 -20.77
N GLU A 276 -6.35 11.44 -20.23
CA GLU A 276 -7.39 12.20 -20.94
C GLU A 276 -7.00 13.66 -21.16
N PHE A 277 -6.34 14.28 -20.18
CA PHE A 277 -5.88 15.67 -20.31
C PHE A 277 -4.82 15.84 -21.40
N GLY A 278 -3.97 14.83 -21.61
CA GLY A 278 -3.02 14.83 -22.72
C GLY A 278 -3.69 14.85 -24.11
N LYS A 279 -4.97 14.45 -24.21
CA LYS A 279 -5.69 14.27 -25.48
C LYS A 279 -6.73 15.37 -25.74
N HIS A 280 -7.36 15.93 -24.71
CA HIS A 280 -8.38 16.95 -24.85
C HIS A 280 -8.21 18.09 -23.81
N PHE A 281 -8.12 19.33 -24.29
CA PHE A 281 -8.18 20.54 -23.46
C PHE A 281 -9.64 20.79 -23.00
N ILE A 282 -10.20 19.88 -22.20
CA ILE A 282 -11.54 20.04 -21.65
C ILE A 282 -11.42 20.60 -20.24
N ILE A 283 -12.15 21.70 -20.00
CA ILE A 283 -12.32 22.32 -18.68
C ILE A 283 -13.09 21.33 -17.81
N PHE A 284 -12.44 20.79 -16.78
CA PHE A 284 -13.01 19.75 -15.95
C PHE A 284 -14.02 20.33 -14.94
N LYS A 285 -15.31 19.96 -15.09
CA LYS A 285 -16.31 20.03 -14.01
C LYS A 285 -16.20 18.77 -13.15
N TRP A 286 -16.72 18.81 -11.90
CA TRP A 286 -16.86 17.61 -11.06
C TRP A 286 -17.52 16.47 -11.86
N SER A 287 -16.69 15.50 -12.23
CA SER A 287 -17.10 14.31 -12.99
C SER A 287 -17.27 13.15 -12.01
N TRP A 288 -17.93 12.07 -12.45
CA TRP A 288 -18.00 10.83 -11.69
C TRP A 288 -16.61 10.32 -11.30
N LYS A 289 -15.59 10.55 -12.15
CA LYS A 289 -14.18 10.20 -11.86
C LYS A 289 -13.63 10.94 -10.64
N SER A 290 -13.97 12.22 -10.45
CA SER A 290 -13.56 13.02 -9.28
C SER A 290 -14.09 12.43 -7.98
N TRP A 291 -15.36 11.95 -8.02
CA TRP A 291 -15.97 11.28 -6.89
C TRP A 291 -15.29 9.94 -6.62
N VAL A 292 -14.98 9.14 -7.64
CA VAL A 292 -14.26 7.86 -7.44
C VAL A 292 -12.88 8.08 -6.83
N VAL A 293 -12.11 9.08 -7.27
CA VAL A 293 -10.80 9.43 -6.66
C VAL A 293 -10.97 9.84 -5.20
N SER A 294 -11.93 10.72 -4.89
CA SER A 294 -12.21 11.17 -3.52
C SER A 294 -12.67 10.03 -2.60
N PHE A 295 -13.62 9.19 -3.05
CA PHE A 295 -14.14 8.07 -2.26
C PHE A 295 -13.12 6.95 -2.08
N SER A 296 -12.36 6.60 -3.13
CA SER A 296 -11.28 5.61 -3.01
C SER A 296 -10.18 6.07 -2.05
N CYS A 297 -9.83 7.38 -2.06
CA CYS A 297 -8.94 7.97 -1.07
C CYS A 297 -9.51 7.81 0.35
N CYS A 298 -10.77 8.19 0.55
CA CYS A 298 -11.45 8.09 1.85
C CYS A 298 -11.48 6.65 2.39
N ILE A 299 -11.97 5.69 1.59
CA ILE A 299 -12.08 4.28 1.99
C ILE A 299 -10.70 3.68 2.29
N SER A 300 -9.68 3.97 1.48
CA SER A 300 -8.34 3.44 1.70
C SER A 300 -7.72 3.95 3.01
N LEU A 301 -7.98 5.21 3.38
CA LEU A 301 -7.55 5.79 4.66
C LEU A 301 -8.34 5.22 5.84
N LEU A 302 -9.63 4.94 5.67
CA LEU A 302 -10.47 4.30 6.70
C LEU A 302 -10.08 2.83 6.95
N PHE A 303 -9.67 2.11 5.91
CA PHE A 303 -9.33 0.69 6.01
C PHE A 303 -7.89 0.46 6.47
N TRP A 304 -6.98 1.40 6.21
CA TRP A 304 -5.59 1.21 6.57
C TRP A 304 -4.85 2.51 6.84
N GLN A 305 -4.20 2.56 8.01
CA GLN A 305 -3.50 3.76 8.50
C GLN A 305 -2.30 4.15 7.64
N PHE A 306 -1.58 3.19 7.07
CA PHE A 306 -0.37 3.47 6.30
C PHE A 306 -0.64 3.94 4.87
N THR A 307 -1.89 3.90 4.42
CA THR A 307 -2.32 4.51 3.16
C THR A 307 -1.89 5.98 3.06
N GLN A 308 -1.80 6.69 4.18
CA GLN A 308 -1.31 8.08 4.23
C GLN A 308 0.06 8.27 3.58
N PHE A 309 0.98 7.30 3.72
CA PHE A 309 2.32 7.37 3.13
C PHE A 309 2.30 7.17 1.61
N ILE A 310 1.37 6.34 1.13
CA ILE A 310 1.19 6.08 -0.31
C ILE A 310 0.65 7.34 -0.99
N PHE A 311 -0.43 7.92 -0.45
CA PHE A 311 -0.99 9.15 -1.00
C PHE A 311 -0.07 10.36 -0.80
N ALA A 312 0.72 10.43 0.28
CA ALA A 312 1.75 11.45 0.43
C ALA A 312 2.76 11.38 -0.73
N SER A 313 3.21 10.17 -1.07
CA SER A 313 4.13 9.96 -2.19
C SER A 313 3.49 10.30 -3.54
N GLU A 314 2.21 9.97 -3.71
CA GLU A 314 1.45 10.33 -4.91
C GLU A 314 1.31 11.84 -5.09
N VAL A 315 1.00 12.57 -4.01
CA VAL A 315 0.95 14.04 -4.03
C VAL A 315 2.32 14.62 -4.36
N VAL A 316 3.42 14.05 -3.82
CA VAL A 316 4.78 14.47 -4.19
C VAL A 316 5.05 14.25 -5.68
N ILE A 317 4.63 13.12 -6.26
CA ILE A 317 4.76 12.86 -7.70
C ILE A 317 4.00 13.93 -8.51
N VAL A 318 2.76 14.23 -8.11
CA VAL A 318 1.93 15.26 -8.76
C VAL A 318 2.57 16.65 -8.63
N VAL A 319 3.18 16.97 -7.49
CA VAL A 319 3.98 18.19 -7.29
C VAL A 319 5.20 18.22 -8.22
N VAL A 320 5.94 17.12 -8.36
CA VAL A 320 7.09 17.03 -9.29
C VAL A 320 6.63 17.23 -10.73
N MET A 321 5.52 16.63 -11.14
CA MET A 321 4.95 16.81 -12.48
C MET A 321 4.52 18.27 -12.72
N TYR A 322 3.95 18.95 -11.71
CA TYR A 322 3.59 20.38 -11.83
C TYR A 322 4.82 21.28 -11.83
N ALA A 323 5.77 21.03 -10.93
CA ALA A 323 7.00 21.78 -10.82
C ALA A 323 7.86 21.66 -12.08
N THR A 324 7.87 20.52 -12.76
CA THR A 324 8.55 20.38 -14.05
C THR A 324 7.80 21.03 -15.21
N GLY A 325 6.51 21.37 -15.04
CA GLY A 325 5.67 21.89 -16.12
C GLY A 325 5.12 20.81 -17.07
N LEU A 326 5.07 19.55 -16.61
CA LEU A 326 4.43 18.45 -17.33
C LEU A 326 2.91 18.54 -17.25
N ILE A 327 2.38 18.98 -16.10
CA ILE A 327 0.94 19.17 -15.91
C ILE A 327 0.61 20.66 -15.73
N ASN A 328 -0.55 21.05 -16.25
CA ASN A 328 -1.06 22.41 -16.13
C ASN A 328 -1.62 22.67 -14.72
N LYS A 329 -1.64 23.94 -14.32
CA LYS A 329 -2.18 24.40 -13.01
C LYS A 329 -3.59 23.87 -12.71
N LEU A 330 -4.48 23.83 -13.71
CA LEU A 330 -5.85 23.33 -13.57
C LEU A 330 -5.92 21.84 -13.21
N LEU A 331 -5.10 21.01 -13.86
CA LEU A 331 -5.03 19.57 -13.62
C LEU A 331 -4.44 19.27 -12.24
N TYR A 332 -3.34 19.95 -11.91
CA TYR A 332 -2.74 19.89 -10.57
C TYR A 332 -3.75 20.27 -9.47
N GLN A 333 -4.45 21.38 -9.64
CA GLN A 333 -5.49 21.83 -8.70
C GLN A 333 -6.62 20.81 -8.57
N SER A 334 -7.07 20.22 -9.67
CA SER A 334 -8.18 19.27 -9.67
C SER A 334 -7.83 17.98 -8.90
N ILE A 335 -6.67 17.39 -9.18
CA ILE A 335 -6.19 16.19 -8.46
C ILE A 335 -6.02 16.51 -6.97
N LEU A 336 -5.39 17.66 -6.65
CA LEU A 336 -5.19 18.07 -5.27
C LEU A 336 -6.52 18.29 -4.52
N GLN A 337 -7.52 18.87 -5.18
CA GLN A 337 -8.87 19.04 -4.62
C GLN A 337 -9.53 17.70 -4.29
N TRP A 338 -9.49 16.72 -5.20
CA TRP A 338 -10.15 15.42 -4.99
C TRP A 338 -9.49 14.62 -3.87
N VAL A 339 -8.14 14.60 -3.83
CA VAL A 339 -7.41 13.96 -2.73
C VAL A 339 -7.70 14.67 -1.40
N SER A 340 -7.78 16.01 -1.39
CA SER A 340 -8.12 16.78 -0.18
C SER A 340 -9.54 16.50 0.31
N VAL A 341 -10.53 16.37 -0.58
CA VAL A 341 -11.91 16.02 -0.21
C VAL A 341 -11.96 14.61 0.37
N GLY A 342 -11.30 13.63 -0.25
CA GLY A 342 -11.18 12.28 0.29
C GLY A 342 -10.52 12.23 1.66
N TYR A 343 -9.46 13.01 1.86
CA TYR A 343 -8.76 13.16 3.13
C TYR A 343 -9.65 13.76 4.23
N ILE A 344 -10.40 14.83 3.93
CA ILE A 344 -11.33 15.46 4.90
C ILE A 344 -12.46 14.49 5.27
N LEU A 345 -13.01 13.76 4.31
CA LEU A 345 -14.02 12.73 4.57
C LEU A 345 -13.47 11.61 5.45
N ALA A 346 -12.22 11.17 5.23
CA ALA A 346 -11.57 10.17 6.07
C ALA A 346 -11.33 10.68 7.49
N LEU A 347 -10.87 11.92 7.66
CA LEU A 347 -10.71 12.54 8.98
C LEU A 347 -12.04 12.61 9.75
N ALA A 348 -13.12 13.01 9.08
CA ALA A 348 -14.46 13.03 9.66
C ALA A 348 -14.92 11.63 10.04
N GLY A 349 -14.69 10.64 9.15
CA GLY A 349 -14.99 9.24 9.40
C GLY A 349 -14.26 8.70 10.63
N LEU A 350 -12.96 8.98 10.76
CA LEU A 350 -12.10 8.58 11.87
C LEU A 350 -12.25 9.44 13.13
N MET A 351 -13.28 10.29 13.20
CA MET A 351 -13.59 11.14 14.36
C MET A 351 -12.40 12.03 14.81
N GLY A 352 -11.63 12.55 13.84
CA GLY A 352 -10.49 13.41 14.14
C GLY A 352 -9.27 12.66 14.70
N ASN A 353 -9.02 11.43 14.24
CA ASN A 353 -7.84 10.65 14.60
C ASN A 353 -6.54 11.48 14.49
N GLN A 354 -5.82 11.57 15.61
CA GLN A 354 -4.61 12.38 15.74
C GLN A 354 -3.47 11.92 14.83
N LEU A 355 -3.36 10.61 14.56
CA LEU A 355 -2.34 10.04 13.67
C LEU A 355 -2.50 10.59 12.25
N LEU A 356 -3.73 10.61 11.71
CA LEU A 356 -3.98 11.14 10.38
C LEU A 356 -3.86 12.67 10.35
N LEU A 357 -4.39 13.37 11.37
CA LEU A 357 -4.38 14.83 11.43
C LEU A 357 -2.95 15.39 11.41
N PHE A 358 -2.04 14.79 12.17
CA PHE A 358 -0.65 15.24 12.26
C PHE A 358 0.28 14.56 11.25
N SER A 359 -0.25 13.78 10.32
CA SER A 359 0.55 12.95 9.40
C SER A 359 1.40 13.73 8.38
N PHE A 360 2.31 13.01 7.72
CA PHE A 360 3.02 13.52 6.53
C PHE A 360 2.08 13.86 5.38
N LEU A 361 0.96 13.15 5.22
CA LEU A 361 -0.03 13.47 4.20
C LEU A 361 -0.60 14.87 4.41
N THR A 362 -0.96 15.22 5.65
CA THR A 362 -1.50 16.55 5.98
C THR A 362 -0.51 17.65 5.63
N THR A 363 0.74 17.50 6.08
CA THR A 363 1.77 18.52 5.89
C THR A 363 2.14 18.69 4.42
N ILE A 364 2.21 17.60 3.66
CA ILE A 364 2.44 17.62 2.22
C ILE A 364 1.25 18.25 1.49
N LEU A 365 0.00 17.90 1.83
CA LEU A 365 -1.19 18.50 1.22
C LEU A 365 -1.24 20.02 1.48
N VAL A 366 -1.01 20.46 2.71
CA VAL A 366 -0.98 21.89 3.05
C VAL A 366 0.13 22.61 2.28
N SER A 367 1.34 22.05 2.23
CA SER A 367 2.45 22.64 1.46
C SER A 367 2.19 22.68 -0.06
N ALA A 368 1.52 21.67 -0.60
CA ALA A 368 1.10 21.61 -2.01
C ALA A 368 0.05 22.68 -2.36
N TRP A 369 -0.87 22.98 -1.43
CA TRP A 369 -1.82 24.09 -1.56
C TRP A 369 -1.16 25.46 -1.45
N ILE A 370 -0.17 25.63 -0.56
CA ILE A 370 0.63 26.86 -0.45
C ILE A 370 1.38 27.12 -1.76
N LEU A 371 1.99 26.08 -2.35
CA LEU A 371 2.62 26.20 -3.67
C LEU A 371 1.61 26.69 -4.72
N LEU A 372 0.40 26.14 -4.74
CA LEU A 372 -0.64 26.53 -5.70
C LEU A 372 -1.05 28.01 -5.57
N ALA A 373 -1.13 28.49 -4.33
CA ALA A 373 -1.53 29.86 -4.00
C ALA A 373 -0.45 30.88 -4.40
N HIS A 374 0.83 30.54 -4.23
CA HIS A 374 1.94 31.45 -4.49
C HIS A 374 2.43 31.42 -5.95
N ASP A 375 2.33 30.27 -6.62
CA ASP A 375 2.92 30.09 -7.95
C ASP A 375 2.06 30.72 -9.07
N ARG A 376 2.69 31.59 -9.87
CA ARG A 376 2.16 32.01 -11.17
C ARG A 376 2.29 30.83 -12.12
N SER A 377 1.24 30.54 -12.88
CA SER A 377 1.14 29.32 -13.71
C SER A 377 2.42 29.03 -14.50
N VAL A 378 3.04 27.89 -14.26
CA VAL A 378 4.15 27.41 -15.09
C VAL A 378 3.58 26.76 -16.34
N THR A 379 3.80 27.40 -17.47
CA THR A 379 3.20 27.02 -18.77
C THR A 379 4.18 26.27 -19.66
N GLN A 380 5.46 26.17 -19.30
CA GLN A 380 6.49 25.50 -20.10
C GLN A 380 7.25 24.45 -19.29
N LEU A 381 7.54 23.32 -19.94
CA LEU A 381 8.38 22.25 -19.40
C LEU A 381 9.78 22.78 -19.11
N THR A 382 10.09 22.94 -17.81
CA THR A 382 11.39 23.40 -17.35
C THR A 382 11.97 22.40 -16.36
N LEU A 383 13.04 21.70 -16.75
CA LEU A 383 13.94 21.00 -15.83
C LEU A 383 14.99 21.98 -15.28
N SER A 384 14.54 23.15 -14.81
CA SER A 384 15.45 24.20 -14.34
C SER A 384 15.67 24.12 -12.83
N TRP A 385 16.66 24.87 -12.33
CA TRP A 385 16.88 25.09 -10.90
C TRP A 385 15.61 25.61 -10.19
N GLY A 386 14.72 26.32 -10.90
CA GLY A 386 13.44 26.77 -10.37
C GLY A 386 12.46 25.63 -10.05
N SER A 387 12.50 24.54 -10.82
CA SER A 387 11.65 23.36 -10.62
C SER A 387 12.12 22.55 -9.42
N PHE A 388 13.44 22.40 -9.28
CA PHE A 388 14.05 21.81 -8.08
C PHE A 388 13.72 22.64 -6.82
N ARG A 389 13.86 23.97 -6.88
CA ARG A 389 13.51 24.87 -5.77
C ARG A 389 12.05 24.75 -5.34
N ARG A 390 11.11 24.54 -6.27
CA ARG A 390 9.68 24.36 -5.93
C ARG A 390 9.44 23.05 -5.21
N VAL A 391 9.98 21.93 -5.71
CA VAL A 391 9.84 20.62 -5.05
C VAL A 391 10.49 20.64 -3.67
N CYS A 392 11.72 21.14 -3.55
CA CYS A 392 12.40 21.30 -2.27
C CYS A 392 11.67 22.27 -1.35
N GLY A 393 11.05 23.32 -1.87
CA GLY A 393 10.22 24.25 -1.11
C GLY A 393 9.01 23.56 -0.48
N VAL A 394 8.28 22.75 -1.24
CA VAL A 394 7.15 21.95 -0.73
C VAL A 394 7.61 20.99 0.37
N ILE A 395 8.68 20.22 0.12
CA ILE A 395 9.21 19.28 1.10
C ILE A 395 9.69 20.02 2.36
N CYS A 396 10.40 21.13 2.21
CA CYS A 396 10.90 21.93 3.33
C CYS A 396 9.75 22.49 4.17
N VAL A 397 8.73 23.08 3.53
CA VAL A 397 7.53 23.56 4.24
C VAL A 397 6.82 22.40 4.94
N ALA A 398 6.64 21.25 4.29
CA ALA A 398 6.02 20.09 4.92
C ALA A 398 6.79 19.61 6.16
N VAL A 399 8.13 19.53 6.08
CA VAL A 399 9.00 19.17 7.20
C VAL A 399 8.93 20.21 8.32
N LEU A 400 8.96 21.50 8.01
CA LEU A 400 8.81 22.58 8.99
C LEU A 400 7.44 22.55 9.67
N LEU A 401 6.37 22.29 8.92
CA LEU A 401 5.04 22.11 9.49
C LEU A 401 4.99 20.89 10.41
N LYS A 402 5.60 19.77 10.01
CA LYS A 402 5.62 18.52 10.79
C LYS A 402 6.35 18.68 12.11
N TYR A 403 7.55 19.27 12.11
CA TYR A 403 8.37 19.40 13.33
C TYR A 403 8.11 20.69 14.11
N GLY A 404 7.46 21.68 13.51
CA GLY A 404 7.10 22.95 14.15
C GLY A 404 5.70 22.94 14.75
N LEU A 405 4.67 22.83 13.91
CA LEU A 405 3.26 22.99 14.31
C LEU A 405 2.57 21.66 14.68
N PHE A 406 2.98 20.56 14.05
CA PHE A 406 2.36 19.25 14.19
C PHE A 406 3.26 18.23 14.89
N SER A 407 4.19 18.71 15.72
CA SER A 407 5.16 17.88 16.42
C SER A 407 4.44 17.02 17.47
N THR A 408 4.21 15.77 17.12
CA THR A 408 3.67 14.73 17.99
C THR A 408 4.58 13.52 17.92
N GLY A 409 4.80 12.86 19.06
CA GLY A 409 5.72 11.72 19.18
C GLY A 409 5.27 10.45 18.46
N SER A 410 4.03 10.40 17.95
CA SER A 410 3.40 9.27 17.28
C SER A 410 4.14 8.81 16.00
N ASP A 411 4.35 9.70 15.02
CA ASP A 411 5.07 9.35 13.77
C ASP A 411 6.60 9.39 13.89
N SER A 412 7.11 9.98 14.96
CA SER A 412 8.55 10.21 15.15
C SER A 412 9.34 8.89 15.11
N HIS A 413 8.73 7.79 15.56
CA HIS A 413 9.35 6.46 15.57
C HIS A 413 9.45 5.83 14.19
N ILE A 414 8.44 5.96 13.32
CA ILE A 414 8.51 5.45 11.94
C ILE A 414 9.64 6.12 11.17
N VAL A 415 9.78 7.44 11.32
CA VAL A 415 10.87 8.21 10.70
C VAL A 415 12.22 7.80 11.28
N LYS A 416 12.32 7.63 12.60
CA LYS A 416 13.54 7.11 13.26
C LYS A 416 13.93 5.71 12.76
N ILE A 417 12.97 4.83 12.47
CA ILE A 417 13.26 3.51 11.88
C ILE A 417 13.90 3.64 10.49
N PHE A 418 13.43 4.58 9.67
CA PHE A 418 14.03 4.81 8.36
C PHE A 418 15.38 5.52 8.47
N LEU A 419 15.49 6.51 9.37
CA LEU A 419 16.74 7.24 9.59
C LEU A 419 17.85 6.35 10.16
N THR A 420 17.55 5.43 11.07
CA THR A 420 18.55 4.48 11.61
C THR A 420 19.14 3.54 10.56
N LYS A 421 18.37 3.21 9.52
CA LYS A 421 18.88 2.43 8.39
C LYS A 421 19.84 3.22 7.50
N ILE A 422 19.69 4.54 7.46
CA ILE A 422 20.56 5.44 6.68
C ILE A 422 21.75 5.90 7.52
N PHE A 423 21.53 6.15 8.81
CA PHE A 423 22.49 6.66 9.77
C PHE A 423 22.57 5.69 10.96
N GLU A 424 23.62 4.85 11.00
CA GLU A 424 23.78 3.74 11.95
C GLU A 424 23.81 4.15 13.45
N ASN A 425 23.87 5.45 13.77
CA ASN A 425 24.13 5.98 15.11
C ASN A 425 22.88 6.34 15.96
N MET A 426 21.66 6.04 15.52
CA MET A 426 20.41 6.44 16.22
C MET A 426 19.61 5.25 16.80
N ASN A 427 20.31 4.21 17.26
CA ASN A 427 19.68 2.96 17.70
C ASN A 427 19.08 3.06 19.11
N ASP A 428 17.75 3.10 19.19
CA ASP A 428 16.98 2.97 20.43
C ASP A 428 16.30 1.57 20.49
N PHE A 429 15.85 1.14 21.68
CA PHE A 429 15.13 -0.13 21.88
C PHE A 429 14.00 -0.34 20.85
N HIS A 430 13.16 0.69 20.69
CA HIS A 430 12.02 0.66 19.79
C HIS A 430 12.44 0.53 18.33
N THR A 431 13.57 1.11 17.94
CA THR A 431 14.02 1.07 16.56
C THR A 431 14.62 -0.30 16.23
N LEU A 432 15.40 -0.87 17.16
CA LEU A 432 16.00 -2.19 17.01
C LEU A 432 14.97 -3.31 16.99
N MET A 433 13.89 -3.20 17.75
CA MET A 433 12.79 -4.17 17.70
C MET A 433 12.22 -4.32 16.27
N TYR A 434 12.25 -3.24 15.48
CA TYR A 434 11.82 -3.26 14.08
C TYR A 434 12.96 -3.63 13.14
N THR A 435 14.15 -3.02 13.23
CA THR A 435 15.25 -3.29 12.29
C THR A 435 15.80 -4.71 12.39
N CYS A 436 15.68 -5.36 13.56
CA CYS A 436 16.04 -6.75 13.76
C CYS A 436 15.00 -7.74 13.25
N ALA A 437 13.74 -7.32 13.08
CA ALA A 437 12.68 -8.16 12.55
C ALA A 437 12.86 -8.35 11.02
N PRO A 438 12.77 -9.59 10.49
CA PRO A 438 13.07 -9.88 9.09
C PRO A 438 12.18 -9.10 8.10
N GLU A 439 10.97 -8.72 8.51
CA GLU A 439 9.97 -8.02 7.70
C GLU A 439 10.38 -6.58 7.36
N PHE A 440 11.21 -5.96 8.20
CA PHE A 440 11.72 -4.61 8.00
C PHE A 440 13.17 -4.62 7.48
N GLN A 441 13.75 -5.77 7.16
CA GLN A 441 15.05 -5.79 6.47
C GLN A 441 14.88 -5.35 5.01
N GLY A 442 15.97 -5.00 4.32
CA GLY A 442 15.94 -4.70 2.90
C GLY A 442 15.70 -5.96 2.05
N LEU A 443 15.47 -5.78 0.73
CA LEU A 443 15.18 -6.88 -0.19
C LEU A 443 16.30 -7.95 -0.21
N PRO A 444 16.00 -9.23 0.06
CA PRO A 444 16.98 -10.30 -0.03
C PRO A 444 17.30 -10.56 -1.50
N TRP A 445 18.50 -11.03 -1.77
CA TRP A 445 18.92 -11.35 -3.14
C TRP A 445 18.01 -12.40 -3.82
N SER A 446 17.41 -13.30 -3.04
CA SER A 446 16.43 -14.28 -3.54
C SER A 446 15.26 -13.62 -4.26
N TYR A 447 14.78 -12.46 -3.79
CA TYR A 447 13.69 -11.71 -4.41
C TYR A 447 13.99 -11.35 -5.87
N VAL A 448 15.17 -10.78 -6.12
CA VAL A 448 15.61 -10.41 -7.47
C VAL A 448 15.72 -11.65 -8.36
N VAL A 449 16.31 -12.73 -7.84
CA VAL A 449 16.46 -13.99 -8.57
C VAL A 449 15.10 -14.59 -8.96
N HIS A 450 14.11 -14.56 -8.06
CA HIS A 450 12.75 -15.05 -8.35
C HIS A 450 12.10 -14.23 -9.47
N LEU A 451 12.19 -12.91 -9.41
CA LEU A 451 11.64 -12.00 -10.42
C LEU A 451 12.35 -12.06 -11.78
N THR A 452 13.64 -12.38 -11.79
CA THR A 452 14.38 -12.63 -13.03
C THR A 452 13.98 -13.96 -13.66
N LYS A 453 13.83 -15.02 -12.85
CA LYS A 453 13.38 -16.34 -13.33
C LYS A 453 11.97 -16.34 -13.88
N SER A 454 11.08 -15.50 -13.35
CA SER A 454 9.72 -15.31 -13.86
C SER A 454 9.63 -14.37 -15.07
N LEU A 455 10.78 -13.89 -15.60
CA LEU A 455 10.91 -12.93 -16.71
C LEU A 455 10.32 -11.53 -16.46
N LEU A 456 9.87 -11.22 -15.24
CA LEU A 456 9.28 -9.92 -14.90
C LEU A 456 10.32 -8.78 -15.03
N ILE A 457 11.48 -8.91 -14.39
CA ILE A 457 12.57 -7.91 -14.51
C ILE A 457 13.11 -7.84 -15.95
N PRO A 458 13.44 -8.96 -16.62
CA PRO A 458 13.87 -8.95 -18.02
C PRO A 458 12.91 -8.18 -18.93
N PHE A 459 11.61 -8.40 -18.83
CA PHE A 459 10.64 -7.69 -19.66
C PHE A 459 10.55 -6.21 -19.35
N LEU A 460 10.52 -5.81 -18.08
CA LEU A 460 10.56 -4.39 -17.74
C LEU A 460 11.83 -3.72 -18.25
N SER A 461 12.98 -4.36 -18.08
CA SER A 461 14.25 -3.84 -18.58
C SER A 461 14.23 -3.68 -20.11
N ALA A 462 13.67 -4.64 -20.84
CA ALA A 462 13.53 -4.57 -22.29
C ALA A 462 12.59 -3.43 -22.71
N ILE A 463 11.46 -3.23 -22.01
CA ILE A 463 10.54 -2.11 -22.28
C ILE A 463 11.25 -0.78 -22.10
N PHE A 464 11.94 -0.58 -20.96
CA PHE A 464 12.68 0.67 -20.70
C PHE A 464 13.81 0.90 -21.71
N LEU A 465 14.54 -0.16 -22.09
CA LEU A 465 15.54 -0.09 -23.14
C LEU A 465 14.90 0.29 -24.49
N ILE A 466 13.79 -0.32 -24.89
CA ILE A 466 13.12 0.01 -26.15
C ILE A 466 12.68 1.48 -26.17
N PHE A 467 12.10 1.99 -25.07
CA PHE A 467 11.74 3.41 -24.96
C PHE A 467 12.98 4.32 -25.08
N PHE A 468 14.07 3.96 -24.43
CA PHE A 468 15.32 4.71 -24.50
C PHE A 468 15.94 4.68 -25.92
N TRP A 469 15.97 3.51 -26.55
CA TRP A 469 16.50 3.31 -27.90
C TRP A 469 15.65 4.00 -28.98
N SER A 470 14.32 3.93 -28.91
CA SER A 470 13.45 4.66 -29.85
C SER A 470 13.76 6.15 -29.89
N GLU A 471 14.18 6.70 -28.76
CA GLU A 471 14.44 8.12 -28.62
C GLU A 471 15.83 8.50 -29.09
N ILE A 472 16.85 7.67 -28.82
CA ILE A 472 18.18 7.84 -29.42
C ILE A 472 18.10 7.80 -30.95
N TYR A 473 17.36 6.85 -31.53
CA TYR A 473 17.17 6.76 -32.98
C TYR A 473 16.46 7.99 -33.56
N LEU A 474 15.49 8.57 -32.85
CA LEU A 474 14.81 9.79 -33.27
C LEU A 474 15.65 11.06 -33.06
N LEU A 475 16.61 11.03 -32.13
CA LEU A 475 17.54 12.13 -31.85
C LEU A 475 18.75 12.14 -32.79
N HIS A 476 19.06 11.04 -33.48
CA HIS A 476 20.12 11.00 -34.49
C HIS A 476 19.55 11.43 -35.85
N PRO A 477 19.76 12.67 -36.30
CA PRO A 477 19.28 13.09 -37.61
C PRO A 477 20.12 12.35 -38.64
N SER A 478 19.49 11.54 -39.48
CA SER A 478 20.12 11.10 -40.71
C SER A 478 20.21 12.30 -41.65
N GLY A 479 21.33 13.01 -41.57
CA GLY A 479 21.81 13.93 -42.61
C GLY A 479 20.99 15.20 -42.84
N THR A 480 21.17 16.22 -42.00
CA THR A 480 21.31 17.61 -42.48
C THR A 480 22.26 18.36 -41.57
N SER A 481 23.42 18.68 -42.12
CA SER A 481 24.42 19.58 -41.56
C SER A 481 23.82 20.97 -41.34
N SER A 482 23.67 21.40 -40.09
CA SER A 482 23.58 22.82 -39.75
C SER A 482 24.58 23.14 -38.65
N GLU A 483 25.58 23.95 -39.00
CA GLU A 483 26.78 24.39 -38.25
C GLU A 483 26.53 25.21 -36.97
N SER A 484 25.37 25.14 -36.32
CA SER A 484 25.01 26.03 -35.20
C SER A 484 24.98 25.39 -33.80
N SER A 485 25.41 24.14 -33.63
CA SER A 485 25.24 23.37 -32.37
C SER A 485 26.51 23.19 -31.50
N GLN A 486 27.58 23.96 -31.71
CA GLN A 486 28.90 23.64 -31.12
C GLN A 486 29.23 24.31 -29.77
N LYS A 487 28.29 24.96 -29.08
CA LYS A 487 28.52 25.60 -27.76
C LYS A 487 27.49 25.21 -26.69
N LEU A 488 27.01 23.98 -26.68
CA LEU A 488 26.14 23.49 -25.61
C LEU A 488 26.91 22.52 -24.72
N THR A 489 26.92 22.75 -23.41
CA THR A 489 27.59 21.87 -22.45
C THR A 489 26.95 20.46 -22.47
N LEU A 490 27.71 19.42 -22.10
CA LEU A 490 27.20 18.05 -22.04
C LEU A 490 25.95 17.94 -21.15
N MET A 491 25.89 18.73 -20.07
CA MET A 491 24.76 18.85 -19.17
C MET A 491 23.51 19.43 -19.85
N GLU A 492 23.65 20.50 -20.62
CA GLU A 492 22.54 21.15 -21.32
C GLU A 492 22.01 20.29 -22.49
N ARG A 493 22.88 19.54 -23.17
CA ARG A 493 22.46 18.56 -24.19
C ARG A 493 21.68 17.41 -23.56
N PHE A 494 22.12 16.93 -22.39
CA PHE A 494 21.42 15.91 -21.62
C PHE A 494 20.05 16.42 -21.15
N ASP A 495 19.96 17.64 -20.61
CA ASP A 495 18.71 18.27 -20.20
C ASP A 495 17.72 18.46 -21.37
N TYR A 496 18.20 18.96 -22.52
CA TYR A 496 17.37 19.07 -23.73
C TYR A 496 16.82 17.72 -24.19
N SER A 497 17.64 16.67 -24.18
CA SER A 497 17.22 15.31 -24.56
C SER A 497 16.17 14.73 -23.60
N ILE A 498 16.32 14.97 -22.29
CA ILE A 498 15.34 14.53 -21.27
C ILE A 498 14.03 15.28 -21.42
N ARG A 499 14.06 16.60 -21.66
CA ARG A 499 12.83 17.39 -21.87
C ARG A 499 12.07 16.93 -23.12
N LEU A 500 12.79 16.63 -24.20
CA LEU A 500 12.17 16.12 -25.42
C LEU A 500 11.55 14.74 -25.19
N PHE A 501 12.23 13.87 -24.45
CA PHE A 501 11.74 12.56 -24.04
C PHE A 501 10.46 12.66 -23.20
N LEU A 502 10.49 13.43 -22.11
CA LEU A 502 9.36 13.57 -21.19
C LEU A 502 8.12 14.19 -21.86
N LYS A 503 8.30 15.06 -22.86
CA LYS A 503 7.20 15.67 -23.61
C LYS A 503 6.51 14.71 -24.59
N ARG A 504 7.21 13.65 -25.03
CA ARG A 504 6.66 12.63 -25.95
C ARG A 504 5.96 11.49 -25.22
N LEU A 505 6.31 11.25 -23.95
CA LEU A 505 5.63 10.25 -23.14
C LEU A 505 4.23 10.73 -22.73
N ASP A 506 3.28 9.81 -22.72
CA ASP A 506 1.98 10.05 -22.11
C ASP A 506 2.16 10.40 -20.61
N LEU A 507 1.47 11.44 -20.14
CA LEU A 507 1.53 11.89 -18.74
C LEU A 507 1.24 10.76 -17.74
N SER A 508 0.33 9.86 -18.13
CA SER A 508 -0.02 8.65 -17.39
C SER A 508 1.16 7.68 -17.22
N LEU A 509 1.98 7.51 -18.27
CA LEU A 509 3.16 6.65 -18.21
C LEU A 509 4.24 7.25 -17.31
N VAL A 510 4.46 8.57 -17.41
CA VAL A 510 5.43 9.28 -16.53
C VAL A 510 5.04 9.11 -15.06
N PHE A 511 3.75 9.30 -14.73
CA PHE A 511 3.24 9.07 -13.39
C PHE A 511 3.51 7.65 -12.89
N ASN A 512 3.21 6.64 -13.70
CA ASN A 512 3.43 5.24 -13.33
C ASN A 512 4.91 4.87 -13.17
N ILE A 513 5.81 5.46 -13.95
CA ILE A 513 7.27 5.27 -13.81
C ILE A 513 7.78 5.94 -12.53
N LEU A 514 7.33 7.15 -12.22
CA LEU A 514 7.68 7.83 -10.97
C LEU A 514 7.15 7.07 -9.75
N LEU A 515 5.93 6.53 -9.85
CA LEU A 515 5.34 5.71 -8.80
C LEU A 515 6.12 4.40 -8.59
N LEU A 516 6.57 3.74 -9.68
CA LEU A 516 7.46 2.58 -9.59
C LEU A 516 8.77 2.93 -8.86
N ALA A 517 9.38 4.07 -9.17
CA ALA A 517 10.64 4.51 -8.56
C ALA A 517 10.47 4.72 -7.05
N VAL A 518 9.36 5.35 -6.62
CA VAL A 518 9.03 5.50 -5.20
C VAL A 518 8.86 4.14 -4.53
N TYR A 519 8.04 3.24 -5.10
CA TYR A 519 7.83 1.91 -4.53
C TYR A 519 9.11 1.08 -4.46
N PHE A 520 10.02 1.27 -5.42
CA PHE A 520 11.34 0.64 -5.39
C PHE A 520 12.17 1.14 -4.20
N VAL A 521 12.28 2.46 -4.01
CA VAL A 521 13.00 3.04 -2.85
C VAL A 521 12.38 2.55 -1.53
N LEU A 522 11.06 2.56 -1.42
CA LEU A 522 10.37 2.07 -0.22
C LEU A 522 10.64 0.58 0.05
N SER A 523 10.62 -0.27 -0.99
CA SER A 523 10.89 -1.71 -0.84
C SER A 523 12.35 -2.01 -0.46
N MET A 524 13.30 -1.20 -0.92
CA MET A 524 14.70 -1.30 -0.50
C MET A 524 14.86 -0.98 0.99
N MET A 525 14.04 -0.08 1.52
CA MET A 525 14.03 0.25 2.94
C MET A 525 13.33 -0.82 3.78
N ALA A 526 12.23 -1.43 3.31
CA ALA A 526 11.50 -2.44 4.06
C ALA A 526 10.90 -3.54 3.17
N MET A 527 11.21 -4.79 3.50
CA MET A 527 10.80 -5.98 2.79
C MET A 527 9.29 -6.12 2.62
N ARG A 528 8.53 -5.77 3.66
CA ARG A 528 7.06 -5.80 3.63
C ARG A 528 6.48 -4.91 2.51
N LEU A 529 7.18 -3.84 2.10
CA LEU A 529 6.72 -2.89 1.07
C LEU A 529 6.90 -3.38 -0.37
N LYS A 530 7.52 -4.56 -0.58
CA LYS A 530 7.56 -5.22 -1.90
C LYS A 530 6.16 -5.52 -2.46
N LEU A 531 5.14 -5.59 -1.57
CA LEU A 531 3.74 -5.77 -1.94
C LEU A 531 3.21 -4.68 -2.87
N PHE A 532 3.78 -3.47 -2.84
CA PHE A 532 3.43 -2.39 -3.78
C PHE A 532 4.26 -2.46 -5.05
N LEU A 533 5.54 -2.82 -4.92
CA LEU A 533 6.48 -2.87 -6.03
C LEU A 533 6.12 -3.97 -7.04
N THR A 534 5.92 -5.22 -6.61
CA THR A 534 5.73 -6.36 -7.52
C THR A 534 4.47 -6.25 -8.39
N PRO A 535 3.28 -5.93 -7.85
CA PRO A 535 2.10 -5.79 -8.69
C PRO A 535 2.19 -4.58 -9.63
N HIS A 536 2.82 -3.49 -9.20
CA HIS A 536 3.04 -2.32 -10.05
C HIS A 536 4.02 -2.62 -11.20
N MET A 537 5.05 -3.42 -10.94
CA MET A 537 5.90 -4.02 -11.98
C MET A 537 5.07 -4.86 -12.98
N CYS A 538 4.14 -5.68 -12.49
CA CYS A 538 3.25 -6.48 -13.35
C CYS A 538 2.33 -5.59 -14.21
N ILE A 539 1.85 -4.46 -13.68
CA ILE A 539 1.06 -3.48 -14.44
C ILE A 539 1.90 -2.86 -15.55
N LEU A 540 3.14 -2.46 -15.27
CA LEU A 540 4.04 -1.86 -16.29
C LEU A 540 4.49 -2.85 -17.38
N VAL A 541 4.51 -4.17 -17.09
CA VAL A 541 4.75 -5.19 -18.12
C VAL A 541 3.69 -5.20 -19.22
N SER A 542 2.47 -4.72 -18.96
CA SER A 542 1.44 -4.58 -19.99
C SER A 542 1.90 -3.73 -21.18
N LEU A 543 2.86 -2.84 -21.00
CA LEU A 543 3.39 -1.95 -22.04
C LEU A 543 4.07 -2.71 -23.20
N ILE A 544 4.43 -3.98 -23.03
CA ILE A 544 4.87 -4.84 -24.16
C ILE A 544 3.79 -4.90 -25.25
N ALA A 545 2.53 -4.90 -24.85
CA ALA A 545 1.39 -4.90 -25.76
C ALA A 545 1.00 -3.50 -26.27
N SER A 546 1.72 -2.44 -25.84
CA SER A 546 1.45 -1.08 -26.30
C SER A 546 1.89 -0.88 -27.75
N ASP A 547 1.12 -0.09 -28.50
CA ASP A 547 1.43 0.22 -29.89
C ASP A 547 2.78 0.92 -30.06
N THR A 548 3.20 1.72 -29.07
CA THR A 548 4.49 2.45 -29.10
C THR A 548 5.66 1.47 -29.09
N VAL A 549 5.67 0.50 -28.18
CA VAL A 549 6.72 -0.53 -28.08
C VAL A 549 6.72 -1.42 -29.32
N LEU A 550 5.54 -1.87 -29.77
CA LEU A 550 5.42 -2.77 -30.92
C LEU A 550 5.82 -2.11 -32.26
N LYS A 551 5.64 -0.80 -32.41
CA LYS A 551 6.08 -0.05 -33.61
C LYS A 551 7.61 0.10 -33.68
N THR A 552 8.27 0.18 -32.53
CA THR A 552 9.74 0.31 -32.46
C THR A 552 10.45 -0.98 -32.83
N ILE A 553 9.84 -2.14 -32.54
CA ILE A 553 10.42 -3.44 -32.87
C ILE A 553 10.31 -3.70 -34.39
N SER A 554 11.44 -3.61 -35.09
CA SER A 554 11.53 -3.73 -36.56
C SER A 554 10.91 -5.02 -37.14
N ILE A 555 10.90 -6.12 -36.38
CA ILE A 555 10.33 -7.43 -36.78
C ILE A 555 8.80 -7.37 -36.95
N VAL A 556 8.16 -6.39 -36.30
CA VAL A 556 6.71 -6.33 -36.08
C VAL A 556 6.06 -5.20 -36.92
N LYS A 557 6.85 -4.53 -37.77
CA LYS A 557 6.50 -3.25 -38.42
C LYS A 557 5.33 -3.26 -39.42
N LYS A 558 4.92 -4.41 -39.99
CA LYS A 558 3.99 -4.42 -41.16
C LYS A 558 2.65 -5.12 -40.98
N ASN A 559 2.55 -6.24 -40.25
CA ASN A 559 1.32 -7.04 -40.20
C ASN A 559 0.75 -7.15 -38.77
N GLN A 560 -0.56 -6.86 -38.62
CA GLN A 560 -1.29 -7.03 -37.35
C GLN A 560 -1.27 -8.49 -36.85
N CYS A 561 -1.28 -9.47 -37.76
CA CYS A 561 -1.16 -10.89 -37.39
C CYS A 561 0.21 -11.23 -36.78
N ASN A 562 1.30 -10.61 -37.24
CA ASN A 562 2.63 -10.85 -36.70
C ASN A 562 2.78 -10.23 -35.29
N LYS A 563 2.15 -9.07 -35.05
CA LYS A 563 2.04 -8.45 -33.72
C LYS A 563 1.38 -9.40 -32.73
N ILE A 564 0.20 -9.89 -33.07
CA ILE A 564 -0.58 -10.77 -32.20
C ILE A 564 0.17 -12.10 -31.98
N SER A 565 0.74 -12.70 -33.03
CA SER A 565 1.50 -13.95 -32.90
C SER A 565 2.73 -13.79 -31.99
N PHE A 566 3.48 -12.70 -32.12
CA PHE A 566 4.60 -12.40 -31.24
C PHE A 566 4.16 -12.26 -29.78
N LEU A 567 3.09 -11.50 -29.52
CA LEU A 567 2.54 -11.35 -28.17
C LEU A 567 2.06 -12.67 -27.58
N LEU A 568 1.40 -13.52 -28.37
CA LEU A 568 0.92 -14.83 -27.92
C LEU A 568 2.06 -15.79 -27.58
N VAL A 569 3.14 -15.79 -28.36
CA VAL A 569 4.34 -16.60 -28.06
C VAL A 569 4.97 -16.16 -26.73
N MET A 570 5.16 -14.84 -26.55
CA MET A 570 5.72 -14.29 -25.31
C MET A 570 4.82 -14.57 -24.09
N LEU A 571 3.50 -14.46 -24.26
CA LEU A 571 2.52 -14.82 -23.23
C LEU A 571 2.58 -16.32 -22.92
N GLY A 572 2.73 -17.18 -23.92
CA GLY A 572 2.87 -18.63 -23.75
C GLY A 572 4.09 -19.00 -22.91
N ILE A 573 5.24 -18.36 -23.14
CA ILE A 573 6.45 -18.56 -22.32
C ILE A 573 6.20 -18.17 -20.85
N LEU A 574 5.55 -17.02 -20.61
CA LEU A 574 5.17 -16.60 -19.26
C LEU A 574 4.23 -17.59 -18.59
N CYS A 575 3.22 -18.08 -19.31
CA CYS A 575 2.27 -19.05 -18.77
C CYS A 575 2.97 -20.35 -18.35
N VAL A 576 3.89 -20.89 -19.17
CA VAL A 576 4.63 -22.11 -18.81
C VAL A 576 5.44 -21.91 -17.53
N LEU A 577 6.21 -20.82 -17.45
CA LEU A 577 6.99 -20.50 -16.26
C LEU A 577 6.09 -20.25 -15.04
N GLY A 578 5.01 -19.48 -15.20
CA GLY A 578 4.03 -19.20 -14.16
C GLY A 578 3.35 -20.46 -13.62
N CYS A 579 2.90 -21.35 -14.50
CA CYS A 579 2.27 -22.62 -14.12
C CYS A 579 3.22 -23.51 -13.31
N THR A 580 4.52 -23.53 -13.60
CA THR A 580 5.47 -24.30 -12.77
C THR A 580 5.56 -23.76 -11.34
N ASN A 581 5.50 -22.43 -11.17
CA ASN A 581 5.54 -21.82 -9.85
C ASN A 581 4.23 -22.04 -9.08
N ILE A 582 3.08 -21.89 -9.75
CA ILE A 582 1.75 -22.12 -9.16
C ILE A 582 1.61 -23.57 -8.69
N LYS A 583 2.02 -24.55 -9.52
CA LYS A 583 2.03 -25.97 -9.12
C LYS A 583 2.85 -26.18 -7.86
N LYS A 584 4.08 -25.66 -7.83
CA LYS A 584 4.94 -25.74 -6.65
C LYS A 584 4.31 -25.15 -5.38
N GLN A 585 3.50 -24.09 -5.50
CA GLN A 585 2.78 -23.50 -4.37
C GLN A 585 1.58 -24.35 -3.94
N HIS A 586 0.83 -24.90 -4.90
CA HIS A 586 -0.32 -25.78 -4.63
C HIS A 586 0.09 -27.13 -4.03
N ASP A 587 1.29 -27.61 -4.35
CA ASP A 587 1.85 -28.86 -3.82
C ASP A 587 2.27 -28.75 -2.34
N ILE A 588 2.29 -27.55 -1.75
CA ILE A 588 2.57 -27.36 -0.33
C ILE A 588 1.35 -27.84 0.46
N GLN A 589 1.48 -28.98 1.13
CA GLN A 589 0.48 -29.49 2.07
C GLN A 589 1.03 -29.38 3.49
N GLY A 590 0.36 -28.57 4.31
CA GLY A 590 0.69 -28.34 5.71
C GLY A 590 -0.51 -28.62 6.63
N GLU A 591 -0.22 -28.83 7.91
CA GLU A 591 -1.23 -28.99 8.96
C GLU A 591 -0.82 -28.08 10.12
N TYR A 592 -1.74 -27.21 10.56
CA TYR A 592 -1.48 -26.35 11.70
C TYR A 592 -1.56 -27.14 13.01
N SER A 593 -0.50 -27.08 13.82
CA SER A 593 -0.51 -27.66 15.17
C SER A 593 0.30 -26.80 16.15
N ASN A 594 -0.34 -26.36 17.23
CA ASN A 594 0.34 -25.70 18.34
C ASN A 594 -0.31 -26.07 19.69
N TYR A 595 0.03 -27.26 20.18
CA TYR A 595 -0.46 -27.77 21.46
C TYR A 595 -0.04 -26.90 22.66
N PRO A 596 1.19 -26.35 22.76
CA PRO A 596 1.56 -25.53 23.91
C PRO A 596 0.73 -24.25 24.06
N LEU A 597 0.34 -23.62 22.95
CA LEU A 597 -0.54 -22.45 22.98
C LEU A 597 -1.98 -22.85 23.32
N GLU A 598 -2.46 -23.97 22.81
CA GLU A 598 -3.79 -24.50 23.11
C GLU A 598 -3.96 -24.77 24.61
N GLU A 599 -2.96 -25.42 25.20
CA GLU A 599 -2.91 -25.71 26.64
C GLU A 599 -2.91 -24.43 27.46
N LEU A 600 -2.13 -23.42 27.07
CA LEU A 600 -2.11 -22.11 27.72
C LEU A 600 -3.49 -21.45 27.68
N LEU A 601 -4.13 -21.38 26.50
CA LEU A 601 -5.43 -20.72 26.33
C LEU A 601 -6.54 -21.47 27.09
N THR A 602 -6.50 -22.80 27.07
CA THR A 602 -7.42 -23.65 27.83
C THR A 602 -7.22 -23.47 29.34
N TRP A 603 -5.98 -23.32 29.79
CA TRP A 603 -5.67 -23.05 31.19
C TRP A 603 -6.18 -21.68 31.62
N VAL A 604 -5.97 -20.63 30.82
CA VAL A 604 -6.49 -19.27 31.08
C VAL A 604 -8.01 -19.33 31.22
N GLU A 605 -8.71 -19.95 30.27
CA GLU A 605 -10.17 -20.02 30.30
C GLU A 605 -10.73 -20.75 31.53
N LYS A 606 -10.04 -21.78 32.03
CA LYS A 606 -10.50 -22.62 33.15
C LYS A 606 -10.09 -22.12 34.53
N ASN A 607 -8.94 -21.46 34.65
CA ASN A 607 -8.31 -21.17 35.95
C ASN A 607 -8.26 -19.68 36.32
N THR A 608 -8.65 -18.78 35.42
CA THR A 608 -8.70 -17.33 35.71
C THR A 608 -10.11 -16.77 35.60
N ASN A 609 -10.35 -15.62 36.25
CA ASN A 609 -11.60 -14.89 36.14
C ASN A 609 -11.57 -14.01 34.89
N LYS A 610 -12.72 -13.80 34.24
CA LYS A 610 -12.84 -12.93 33.04
C LYS A 610 -12.39 -11.48 33.25
N LYS A 611 -12.27 -11.03 34.51
CA LYS A 611 -11.76 -9.70 34.86
C LYS A 611 -10.25 -9.66 35.08
N ASP A 612 -9.58 -10.81 35.09
CA ASP A 612 -8.14 -10.89 35.29
C ASP A 612 -7.40 -10.39 34.05
N VAL A 613 -6.39 -9.56 34.29
CA VAL A 613 -5.68 -8.81 33.25
C VAL A 613 -4.33 -9.45 32.94
N PHE A 614 -4.05 -9.64 31.64
CA PHE A 614 -2.82 -10.26 31.15
C PHE A 614 -1.86 -9.26 30.51
N ALA A 615 -0.56 -9.48 30.75
CA ALA A 615 0.53 -8.79 30.08
C ALA A 615 1.54 -9.81 29.50
N GLY A 616 2.26 -9.44 28.44
CA GLY A 616 3.32 -10.31 27.90
C GLY A 616 3.67 -10.02 26.45
N PRO A 617 4.26 -10.99 25.74
CA PRO A 617 4.53 -10.87 24.31
C PRO A 617 3.27 -10.53 23.51
N MET A 618 3.36 -9.48 22.69
CA MET A 618 2.21 -8.97 21.91
C MET A 618 1.45 -10.03 21.09
N PRO A 619 2.10 -10.99 20.40
CA PRO A 619 1.37 -12.00 19.64
C PRO A 619 0.49 -12.88 20.53
N ILE A 620 0.94 -13.18 21.74
CA ILE A 620 0.22 -14.01 22.70
C ILE A 620 -0.93 -13.22 23.33
N MET A 621 -0.73 -11.93 23.62
CA MET A 621 -1.79 -11.07 24.13
C MET A 621 -2.97 -10.98 23.14
N ALA A 622 -2.69 -10.86 21.84
CA ALA A 622 -3.73 -10.90 20.81
C ALA A 622 -4.48 -12.25 20.79
N SER A 623 -3.79 -13.37 20.97
CA SER A 623 -4.41 -14.70 21.04
C SER A 623 -5.26 -14.89 22.31
N ILE A 624 -4.81 -14.38 23.46
CA ILE A 624 -5.58 -14.40 24.72
C ILE A 624 -6.85 -13.56 24.56
N LEU A 625 -6.73 -12.33 24.05
CA LEU A 625 -7.89 -11.46 23.82
C LEU A 625 -8.90 -12.11 22.86
N LEU A 626 -8.45 -12.66 21.74
CA LEU A 626 -9.32 -13.32 20.76
C LEU A 626 -10.03 -14.56 21.32
N SER A 627 -9.25 -15.45 21.94
CA SER A 627 -9.74 -16.80 22.27
C SER A 627 -10.50 -16.85 23.59
N THR A 628 -10.10 -16.02 24.55
CA THR A 628 -10.62 -16.07 25.93
C THR A 628 -11.38 -14.80 26.33
N GLY A 629 -11.20 -13.68 25.62
CA GLY A 629 -11.88 -12.41 25.93
C GLY A 629 -11.39 -11.72 27.21
N HIS A 630 -10.22 -12.12 27.74
CA HIS A 630 -9.65 -11.46 28.91
C HIS A 630 -9.05 -10.08 28.54
N PRO A 631 -9.12 -9.09 29.45
CA PRO A 631 -8.43 -7.82 29.27
C PRO A 631 -6.91 -7.98 29.14
N ILE A 632 -6.30 -7.17 28.28
CA ILE A 632 -4.85 -7.15 28.06
C ILE A 632 -4.27 -5.75 28.29
N VAL A 633 -3.03 -5.70 28.77
CA VAL A 633 -2.29 -4.45 29.01
C VAL A 633 -1.64 -3.91 27.74
N ASN A 634 -1.11 -4.81 26.92
CA ASN A 634 -0.33 -4.47 25.74
C ASN A 634 -0.69 -5.37 24.54
N HIS A 635 -0.55 -4.84 23.33
CA HIS A 635 -0.99 -5.52 22.10
C HIS A 635 -0.09 -5.19 20.89
N PRO A 636 -0.24 -5.89 19.75
CA PRO A 636 0.60 -5.70 18.56
C PRO A 636 0.56 -4.30 17.92
N TYR A 637 -0.51 -3.53 18.09
CA TYR A 637 -0.56 -2.15 17.60
C TYR A 637 0.37 -1.27 18.44
N TYR A 638 1.39 -0.69 17.80
CA TYR A 638 2.57 -0.10 18.44
C TYR A 638 2.84 1.34 18.00
N GLU A 639 1.94 1.92 17.23
CA GLU A 639 2.09 3.24 16.62
C GLU A 639 1.88 4.36 17.66
N ASP A 640 1.06 4.08 18.67
CA ASP A 640 0.82 4.98 19.79
C ASP A 640 2.01 5.03 20.76
N GLU A 641 2.42 6.24 21.14
CA GLU A 641 3.52 6.48 22.07
C GLU A 641 3.22 5.90 23.46
N GLU A 642 1.97 6.01 23.94
CA GLU A 642 1.58 5.45 25.22
C GLU A 642 1.71 3.92 25.21
N MET A 643 1.27 3.26 24.15
CA MET A 643 1.38 1.81 24.00
C MET A 643 2.83 1.34 23.88
N ARG A 644 3.70 2.14 23.27
CA ARG A 644 5.15 1.86 23.25
C ARG A 644 5.75 1.89 24.65
N ALA A 645 5.38 2.90 25.45
CA ALA A 645 5.84 3.03 26.84
C ALA A 645 5.33 1.85 27.70
N ARG A 646 4.04 1.52 27.62
CA ARG A 646 3.46 0.36 28.33
C ARG A 646 4.15 -0.95 27.96
N THR A 647 4.35 -1.19 26.66
CA THR A 647 5.04 -2.39 26.19
C THR A 647 6.49 -2.45 26.67
N LEU A 648 7.19 -1.32 26.69
CA LEU A 648 8.57 -1.26 27.21
C LEU A 648 8.63 -1.71 28.66
N GLU A 649 7.68 -1.28 29.49
CA GLU A 649 7.59 -1.72 30.89
C GLU A 649 7.25 -3.21 31.00
N VAL A 650 6.31 -3.73 30.20
CA VAL A 650 6.01 -5.17 30.15
C VAL A 650 7.24 -5.98 29.72
N TYR A 651 7.99 -5.50 28.73
CA TYR A 651 9.16 -6.20 28.20
C TYR A 651 10.39 -6.11 29.12
N SER A 652 10.29 -5.38 30.24
CA SER A 652 11.36 -5.29 31.24
C SER A 652 11.74 -6.64 31.85
N VAL A 653 10.85 -7.65 31.80
CA VAL A 653 11.17 -9.04 32.20
C VAL A 653 12.21 -9.71 31.32
N PHE A 654 12.38 -9.25 30.07
CA PHE A 654 13.41 -9.74 29.17
C PHE A 654 14.76 -9.01 29.34
N SER A 655 14.84 -8.06 30.27
CA SER A 655 16.05 -7.29 30.55
C SER A 655 16.96 -7.96 31.59
N ARG A 656 17.98 -7.24 32.05
CA ARG A 656 18.85 -7.59 33.19
C ARG A 656 18.51 -6.81 34.46
N LYS A 657 17.30 -6.23 34.55
CA LYS A 657 16.80 -5.56 35.76
C LYS A 657 16.51 -6.59 36.87
N PRO A 658 16.60 -6.21 38.17
CA PRO A 658 16.14 -7.06 39.26
C PRO A 658 14.65 -7.41 39.14
N SER A 659 14.27 -8.60 39.60
CA SER A 659 12.89 -9.11 39.55
C SER A 659 11.88 -8.16 40.22
N LEU A 660 12.23 -7.55 41.35
CA LEU A 660 11.38 -6.60 42.08
C LEU A 660 11.03 -5.35 41.26
N VAL A 661 11.98 -4.81 40.49
CA VAL A 661 11.76 -3.62 39.67
C VAL A 661 10.81 -3.91 38.51
N ALA A 662 10.98 -5.06 37.84
CA ALA A 662 10.07 -5.51 36.80
C ALA A 662 8.67 -5.80 37.35
N TYR A 663 8.60 -6.41 38.54
CA TYR A 663 7.35 -6.70 39.24
C TYR A 663 6.55 -5.42 39.54
N GLU A 664 7.20 -4.40 40.12
CA GLU A 664 6.54 -3.12 40.43
C GLU A 664 6.06 -2.41 39.17
N ALA A 665 6.88 -2.38 38.11
CA ALA A 665 6.50 -1.76 36.83
C ALA A 665 5.25 -2.43 36.22
N ILE A 666 5.20 -3.75 36.17
CA ILE A 666 4.06 -4.48 35.60
C ILE A 666 2.83 -4.36 36.51
N LYS A 667 3.02 -4.36 37.83
CA LYS A 667 1.94 -4.15 38.80
C LYS A 667 1.32 -2.76 38.67
N GLN A 668 2.12 -1.71 38.39
CA GLN A 668 1.62 -0.36 38.17
C GLN A 668 0.74 -0.25 36.92
N LEU A 669 0.96 -1.10 35.92
CA LEU A 669 0.10 -1.20 34.73
C LEU A 669 -1.24 -1.91 35.01
N GLY A 670 -1.43 -2.49 36.20
CA GLY A 670 -2.66 -3.19 36.58
C GLY A 670 -2.76 -4.64 36.11
N ALA A 671 -1.66 -5.26 35.66
CA ALA A 671 -1.66 -6.66 35.26
C ALA A 671 -1.78 -7.60 36.47
N ASN A 672 -2.60 -8.66 36.35
CA ASN A 672 -2.68 -9.74 37.32
C ASN A 672 -1.71 -10.87 36.97
N PHE A 673 -1.50 -11.11 35.68
CA PHE A 673 -0.66 -12.18 35.16
C PHE A 673 0.30 -11.65 34.10
N ILE A 674 1.51 -12.21 34.07
CA ILE A 674 2.45 -12.03 32.97
C ILE A 674 2.82 -13.38 32.33
N VAL A 675 2.75 -13.42 31.01
CA VAL A 675 3.10 -14.59 30.20
C VAL A 675 4.53 -14.43 29.66
N LEU A 676 5.36 -15.45 29.84
CA LEU A 676 6.70 -15.54 29.28
C LEU A 676 6.75 -16.60 28.18
N GLU A 677 7.49 -16.31 27.11
CA GLU A 677 7.71 -17.22 25.98
C GLU A 677 9.17 -17.70 25.99
N ALA A 678 9.37 -19.01 25.89
CA ALA A 678 10.68 -19.66 25.91
C ALA A 678 11.60 -19.11 24.82
N ASN A 679 11.08 -18.95 23.60
CA ASN A 679 11.85 -18.41 22.47
C ASN A 679 12.44 -17.06 22.85
N LYS A 680 11.66 -16.12 23.41
CA LYS A 680 12.16 -14.80 23.80
C LYS A 680 13.10 -14.81 25.01
N CYS A 681 12.95 -15.76 25.94
CA CYS A 681 13.85 -15.87 27.09
C CYS A 681 15.23 -16.46 26.72
N PHE A 682 15.26 -17.43 25.80
CA PHE A 682 16.44 -18.25 25.53
C PHE A 682 17.01 -18.08 24.12
N ASP A 683 16.47 -17.19 23.28
CA ASP A 683 16.78 -17.18 21.85
C ASP A 683 18.29 -17.03 21.59
N ASN A 684 18.87 -18.12 21.09
CA ASN A 684 20.24 -18.14 20.58
C ASN A 684 20.29 -18.02 19.05
N ARG A 685 19.13 -18.02 18.35
CA ARG A 685 19.04 -18.01 16.87
C ARG A 685 19.05 -16.60 16.28
N GLN A 686 18.80 -15.57 17.08
CA GLN A 686 18.89 -14.18 16.63
C GLN A 686 20.35 -13.75 16.41
N ARG A 687 20.57 -12.95 15.36
CA ARG A 687 21.88 -12.35 15.04
C ARG A 687 22.41 -11.60 16.27
N ARG A 688 23.73 -11.60 16.47
CA ARG A 688 24.37 -10.81 17.56
C ARG A 688 23.91 -9.35 17.45
N GLY A 689 23.46 -8.76 18.56
CA GLY A 689 22.91 -7.39 18.60
C GLY A 689 21.40 -7.31 18.43
N CYS A 690 20.71 -8.43 18.16
CA CYS A 690 19.26 -8.48 17.98
C CYS A 690 18.52 -9.32 19.03
N ARG A 691 19.23 -9.87 20.03
CA ARG A 691 18.58 -10.57 21.14
C ARG A 691 17.79 -9.58 21.99
N MET A 692 16.71 -10.02 22.61
CA MET A 692 15.93 -9.15 23.49
C MET A 692 16.80 -8.56 24.62
N THR A 693 17.78 -9.32 25.13
CA THR A 693 18.77 -8.81 26.07
C THR A 693 19.69 -7.73 25.47
N ASP A 694 20.11 -7.89 24.21
CA ASP A 694 20.99 -6.95 23.52
C ASP A 694 20.28 -5.60 23.30
N LEU A 695 18.98 -5.64 22.95
CA LEU A 695 18.12 -4.47 22.84
C LEU A 695 18.03 -3.72 24.17
N TRP A 696 17.87 -4.44 25.27
CA TRP A 696 17.84 -3.86 26.62
C TRP A 696 19.20 -3.37 27.09
N ASP A 697 20.30 -3.98 26.64
CA ASP A 697 21.66 -3.59 26.99
C ASP A 697 22.02 -2.20 26.41
N ILE A 698 21.38 -1.80 25.30
CA ILE A 698 21.48 -0.43 24.75
C ILE A 698 20.64 0.57 25.57
N GLN A 699 19.45 0.16 26.01
CA GLN A 699 18.56 1.00 26.83
C GLN A 699 19.09 1.20 28.27
N ASP A 700 19.71 0.19 28.87
CA ASP A 700 20.26 0.20 30.23
C ASP A 700 21.72 -0.31 30.26
N PRO A 701 22.68 0.48 29.76
CA PRO A 701 24.09 0.07 29.64
C PRO A 701 24.75 -0.18 31.00
N LYS A 702 24.16 0.28 32.10
CA LYS A 702 24.69 0.07 33.46
C LYS A 702 24.56 -1.38 33.92
N ARG A 703 23.64 -2.16 33.35
CA ARG A 703 23.28 -3.51 33.83
C ARG A 703 23.73 -4.66 32.94
N VAL A 704 24.50 -4.39 31.88
CA VAL A 704 24.99 -5.39 30.91
C VAL A 704 25.71 -6.57 31.57
N LYS A 705 26.44 -6.34 32.68
CA LYS A 705 27.19 -7.38 33.40
C LYS A 705 26.32 -8.30 34.27
N ARG A 706 25.02 -8.03 34.43
CA ARG A 706 24.11 -8.84 35.28
C ARG A 706 23.54 -10.02 34.49
N PRO A 707 23.12 -11.12 35.16
CA PRO A 707 22.41 -12.20 34.49
C PRO A 707 21.05 -11.70 33.94
N ALA A 708 20.58 -12.32 32.86
CA ALA A 708 19.26 -12.03 32.29
C ALA A 708 18.15 -12.52 33.23
N LEU A 709 17.08 -11.72 33.36
CA LEU A 709 15.96 -12.00 34.27
C LEU A 709 15.03 -13.10 33.75
N CYS A 710 14.67 -13.08 32.46
CA CYS A 710 13.71 -14.02 31.86
C CYS A 710 14.05 -15.50 32.10
N PRO A 711 15.30 -15.98 31.89
CA PRO A 711 15.68 -17.35 32.19
C PRO A 711 15.48 -17.74 33.67
N GLN A 712 15.75 -16.81 34.59
CA GLN A 712 15.58 -17.02 36.03
C GLN A 712 14.09 -17.15 36.37
N LEU A 713 13.24 -16.27 35.85
CA LEU A 713 11.79 -16.35 36.07
C LEU A 713 11.17 -17.61 35.44
N PHE A 714 11.66 -18.03 34.27
CA PHE A 714 11.14 -19.17 33.51
C PHE A 714 11.44 -20.53 34.16
N SER A 715 12.67 -20.73 34.65
CA SER A 715 13.12 -22.03 35.20
C SER A 715 13.61 -21.98 36.64
N GLY A 716 14.15 -20.86 37.11
CA GLY A 716 14.71 -20.68 38.44
C GLY A 716 13.70 -20.09 39.44
N ASP A 717 14.21 -19.24 40.33
CA ASP A 717 13.41 -18.49 41.30
C ASP A 717 12.60 -17.38 40.61
N ALA A 718 11.29 -17.43 40.80
CA ALA A 718 10.36 -16.47 40.23
C ALA A 718 10.04 -15.30 41.19
N SER A 719 10.54 -15.31 42.43
CA SER A 719 10.23 -14.27 43.43
C SER A 719 10.53 -12.85 42.92
N PRO A 720 9.62 -11.87 43.13
CA PRO A 720 8.38 -11.91 43.90
C PRO A 720 7.14 -12.43 43.14
N PHE A 721 7.29 -12.90 41.90
CA PHE A 721 6.20 -13.51 41.13
C PHE A 721 5.90 -14.93 41.62
N VAL A 722 4.65 -15.37 41.44
CA VAL A 722 4.23 -16.75 41.73
C VAL A 722 3.99 -17.48 40.42
N ARG A 723 4.72 -18.57 40.17
CA ARG A 723 4.51 -19.39 38.97
C ARG A 723 3.23 -20.22 39.13
N VAL A 724 2.27 -20.01 38.23
CA VAL A 724 0.94 -20.66 38.28
C VAL A 724 0.69 -21.61 37.11
N PHE A 725 1.43 -21.44 36.00
CA PHE A 725 1.37 -22.33 34.84
C PHE A 725 2.75 -22.45 34.20
N LYS A 726 3.05 -23.63 33.66
CA LYS A 726 4.27 -23.89 32.88
C LYS A 726 4.04 -25.06 31.93
N ASN A 727 4.41 -24.87 30.67
CA ASN A 727 4.58 -25.94 29.70
C ASN A 727 5.91 -25.79 28.94
N SER A 728 6.04 -26.45 27.80
CA SER A 728 7.28 -26.47 27.01
C SER A 728 7.66 -25.10 26.43
N GLU A 729 6.69 -24.25 26.11
CA GLU A 729 6.94 -22.95 25.45
C GLU A 729 6.56 -21.74 26.31
N TYR A 730 5.61 -21.89 27.24
CA TYR A 730 5.04 -20.77 27.99
C TYR A 730 5.09 -20.97 29.50
N VAL A 731 5.28 -19.87 30.22
CA VAL A 731 5.15 -19.79 31.68
C VAL A 731 4.24 -18.63 32.03
N VAL A 732 3.26 -18.84 32.90
CA VAL A 732 2.43 -17.76 33.46
C VAL A 732 2.84 -17.51 34.90
N LEU A 733 3.10 -16.25 35.18
CA LEU A 733 3.47 -15.74 36.49
C LEU A 733 2.37 -14.83 37.00
N GLN A 734 1.87 -15.10 38.20
CA GLN A 734 0.91 -14.27 38.90
C GLN A 734 1.63 -13.17 39.68
N LEU A 735 1.09 -11.96 39.61
CA LEU A 735 1.47 -10.87 40.48
C LEU A 735 0.57 -10.93 41.71
N ASN A 736 1.15 -10.96 42.91
CA ASN A 736 0.41 -10.85 44.17
C ASN A 736 -0.18 -9.43 44.28
N VAL A 737 -1.32 -9.24 43.64
CA VAL A 737 -2.25 -8.17 43.99
C VAL A 737 -2.79 -8.58 45.35
N GLY A 738 -2.42 -7.85 46.39
CA GLY A 738 -2.95 -8.09 47.72
C GLY A 738 -4.47 -8.05 47.67
N LYS A 739 -5.12 -9.22 47.58
CA LYS A 739 -6.34 -9.45 48.31
C LYS A 739 -5.93 -9.25 49.76
N ARG A 740 -6.20 -8.07 50.33
CA ARG A 740 -6.22 -7.96 51.78
C ARG A 740 -7.16 -9.06 52.27
N ASP A 741 -6.61 -9.90 53.12
CA ASP A 741 -7.28 -10.97 53.83
C ASP A 741 -8.63 -10.47 54.38
N ALA A 742 -9.73 -10.94 53.80
CA ALA A 742 -11.05 -10.97 54.43
C ALA A 742 -11.43 -12.43 54.71
N SER A 743 -10.45 -13.22 55.15
CA SER A 743 -10.63 -14.62 55.56
C SER A 743 -9.61 -14.97 56.64
N LYS A 744 -9.69 -14.25 57.75
CA LYS A 744 -9.31 -14.73 59.08
C LYS A 744 -10.36 -14.26 60.09
N GLU A 745 -11.59 -14.71 59.88
CA GLU A 745 -12.45 -15.02 61.02
C GLU A 745 -12.48 -16.54 61.13
N LEU A 746 -11.94 -17.03 62.23
CA LEU A 746 -12.13 -18.37 62.77
C LEU A 746 -11.42 -18.41 64.13
N PRO A 747 -12.00 -19.00 65.18
CA PRO A 747 -13.42 -19.16 65.53
C PRO A 747 -13.93 -18.09 66.51
#